data_AF-A0A520WG60-F1
#
_entry.id   AF-A0A520WG60-F1
#
_cell.length_a   1.000
_cell.length_b   1.000
_cell.length_c   1.000
_cell.angle_alpha   90.00
_cell.angle_beta   90.00
_cell.angle_gamma   90.00
#
_symmetry.space_group_name_H-M   'P 1'
#
loop_
_entity.id
_entity.type
_entity.pdbx_description
1 polymer ?
#
loop_
_entity_poly.entity_id
_entity_poly.type
_entity_poly.pdbx_seq_one_letter_code
_entity_poly.pdbx_strand_id
1 'polypeptide(L)'
;MIIKYLCYLLLTSFPIIGGSINGVVFDEIDNSPMIGANVLLSDLEIGSSTNSNGEFIFSNLNEGSYDLQISLIGYETYSKSIVMKENEDVKLIVFLKREPIIWETINVVGMFPSKHSPEITQIIDNKMLSQKSVSSISGLLRSMHGIDLQMAHVHGRNVNISIRGSSDYKPGGYNNRVLLLIDGFPVSIPNSGAPDWNAIPLENIDRVEIVRGPASSLYGHNSMGGVVNMVTKSNTPNRLLTYDAGVGSYNNNILNLNYSRDINNIKVFTTAGYNYSTGHRFNANHSNIRGSFKIKNVSNNQKKWSLSTIITKSNNGQPGFVYPDNPGLISYRKSERISSYIQLFYSLPVFDNGYLSSSLGLNQFYTIYNDRNDTPIEKVQGQTTYDDQMLLLRSEYQHFFNDKSILTVGTEFGNDQSKADVINSIYTQPTQRTLALFGQLKKNISTLWKIDAGIRYDHRWVRGGKNYTKKIFEAISPKFNLYFQSTPTKQYHFSINRGFRAPSISELFLEHESSYGLQFRGNSTLQPEYLTAAEIGFKNHANQKYTYFTNIFYNYYNDMIDFVYSIPVESLNRTNVKGYGFELGGDFYLPFNIARLELSYSYLDMIDLKNKDLPILYRSNHKIKGSISRKIFNFTNISLLFNYKSSQKYEDFLSDDHPVIDNIFRFPIENIPETILFDLQLIKRINSYKITGIIRNIFDTEYVLIQHYPMPGRTWQINFSKQLN
;
A
#
# COMPACT_ATOMS: atom_id res chain seq x y z
N MET A 1 -84.03 22.82 -30.75
CA MET A 1 -82.63 22.94 -30.28
C MET A 1 -82.36 21.68 -29.45
N ILE A 2 -81.68 20.66 -30.01
CA ILE A 2 -80.23 20.41 -29.84
C ILE A 2 -79.96 20.12 -28.34
N ILE A 3 -79.48 18.99 -27.84
CA ILE A 3 -78.66 17.85 -28.33
C ILE A 3 -78.76 16.79 -27.19
N LYS A 4 -79.04 15.50 -27.44
CA LYS A 4 -78.16 14.41 -27.93
C LYS A 4 -77.38 13.68 -26.81
N TYR A 5 -77.57 12.36 -26.82
CA TYR A 5 -76.71 11.27 -26.32
C TYR A 5 -76.68 10.92 -24.82
N LEU A 6 -77.43 9.86 -24.49
CA LEU A 6 -77.08 8.92 -23.42
C LEU A 6 -77.18 7.50 -24.01
N CYS A 7 -76.05 6.94 -24.46
CA CYS A 7 -75.94 5.53 -24.87
C CYS A 7 -74.80 4.86 -24.11
N TYR A 8 -75.18 3.80 -23.40
CA TYR A 8 -74.44 2.62 -22.95
C TYR A 8 -72.95 2.50 -23.35
N LEU A 9 -72.10 2.33 -22.35
CA LEU A 9 -70.81 1.62 -22.50
C LEU A 9 -70.71 0.52 -21.43
N LEU A 10 -71.01 -0.72 -21.85
CA LEU A 10 -70.64 -1.94 -21.14
C LEU A 10 -69.16 -2.22 -21.45
N LEU A 11 -68.31 -2.09 -20.44
CA LEU A 11 -66.90 -2.47 -20.49
C LEU A 11 -66.78 -3.99 -20.28
N THR A 12 -66.59 -4.72 -21.38
CA THR A 12 -66.12 -6.11 -21.34
C THR A 12 -64.59 -6.09 -21.19
N SER A 13 -64.07 -6.43 -20.01
CA SER A 13 -62.66 -6.73 -19.80
C SER A 13 -62.36 -8.15 -20.31
N PHE A 14 -61.71 -8.27 -21.46
CA PHE A 14 -61.06 -9.53 -21.85
C PHE A 14 -59.75 -9.67 -21.06
N PRO A 15 -59.49 -10.79 -20.38
CA PRO A 15 -58.16 -11.08 -19.86
C PRO A 15 -57.22 -11.31 -21.06
N ILE A 16 -56.23 -10.43 -21.23
CA ILE A 16 -55.08 -10.71 -22.10
C ILE A 16 -54.25 -11.74 -21.33
N ILE A 17 -54.30 -13.00 -21.77
CA ILE A 17 -53.42 -14.06 -21.27
C ILE A 17 -52.09 -13.83 -21.99
N GLY A 18 -51.08 -13.24 -21.35
CA GLY A 18 -49.74 -13.16 -21.93
C GLY A 18 -48.95 -14.44 -21.66
N GLY A 19 -47.97 -14.77 -22.50
CA GLY A 19 -47.10 -15.93 -22.33
C GLY A 19 -46.18 -15.82 -21.11
N SER A 20 -45.52 -16.92 -20.74
CA SER A 20 -44.60 -16.95 -19.58
C SER A 20 -43.25 -17.62 -19.89
N ILE A 21 -42.19 -17.12 -19.24
CA ILE A 21 -40.87 -17.77 -19.23
C ILE A 21 -40.62 -18.25 -17.81
N ASN A 22 -40.55 -19.57 -17.66
CA ASN A 22 -40.39 -20.24 -16.37
C ASN A 22 -39.13 -21.10 -16.41
N GLY A 23 -38.42 -21.24 -15.30
CA GLY A 23 -37.28 -22.15 -15.28
C GLY A 23 -36.75 -22.48 -13.91
N VAL A 24 -35.84 -23.46 -13.88
CA VAL A 24 -35.13 -23.91 -12.68
C VAL A 24 -33.64 -23.85 -12.93
N VAL A 25 -32.91 -23.33 -11.95
CA VAL A 25 -31.45 -23.14 -12.02
C VAL A 25 -30.76 -24.08 -11.03
N PHE A 26 -29.79 -24.84 -11.52
CA PHE A 26 -28.99 -25.80 -10.75
C PHE A 26 -27.49 -25.50 -10.84
N ASP A 27 -26.74 -25.97 -9.86
CA ASP A 27 -25.28 -26.07 -9.94
C ASP A 27 -24.87 -27.19 -10.91
N GLU A 28 -23.94 -26.91 -11.83
CA GLU A 28 -23.48 -27.90 -12.82
C GLU A 28 -22.76 -29.11 -12.22
N ILE A 29 -22.13 -28.98 -11.05
CA ILE A 29 -21.28 -30.01 -10.43
C ILE A 29 -22.09 -30.92 -9.51
N ASP A 30 -22.93 -30.36 -8.64
CA ASP A 30 -23.64 -31.14 -7.61
C ASP A 30 -25.17 -31.20 -7.79
N ASN A 31 -25.71 -30.59 -8.86
CA ASN A 31 -27.14 -30.55 -9.18
C ASN A 31 -28.01 -29.98 -8.05
N SER A 32 -27.43 -29.22 -7.11
CA SER A 32 -28.22 -28.54 -6.08
C SER A 32 -28.98 -27.34 -6.68
N PRO A 33 -30.20 -27.03 -6.20
CA PRO A 33 -30.95 -25.87 -6.66
C PRO A 33 -30.25 -24.57 -6.26
N MET A 34 -30.15 -23.63 -7.20
CA MET A 34 -29.49 -22.34 -6.99
C MET A 34 -30.46 -21.32 -6.42
N ILE A 35 -30.31 -21.03 -5.13
CA ILE A 35 -31.15 -20.07 -4.41
C ILE A 35 -30.58 -18.65 -4.58
N GLY A 36 -31.42 -17.69 -4.96
CA GLY A 36 -31.04 -16.27 -5.05
C GLY A 36 -30.17 -15.90 -6.26
N ALA A 37 -30.19 -16.70 -7.33
CA ALA A 37 -29.62 -16.30 -8.61
C ALA A 37 -30.46 -15.16 -9.20
N ASN A 38 -29.80 -14.10 -9.67
CA ASN A 38 -30.47 -12.98 -10.33
C ASN A 38 -30.80 -13.38 -11.77
N VAL A 39 -32.07 -13.33 -12.13
CA VAL A 39 -32.58 -13.64 -13.46
C VAL A 39 -33.10 -12.34 -14.08
N LEU A 40 -32.59 -11.94 -15.24
CA LEU A 40 -32.90 -10.67 -15.89
C LEU A 40 -33.30 -10.91 -17.34
N LEU A 41 -34.37 -10.27 -17.81
CA LEU A 41 -34.65 -10.09 -19.23
C LEU A 41 -34.04 -8.74 -19.64
N SER A 42 -32.84 -8.77 -20.21
CA SER A 42 -32.00 -7.57 -20.37
C SER A 42 -32.64 -6.51 -21.27
N ASP A 43 -33.43 -6.91 -22.26
CA ASP A 43 -34.07 -6.00 -23.21
C ASP A 43 -35.22 -5.20 -22.59
N LEU A 44 -35.84 -5.74 -21.54
CA LEU A 44 -36.98 -5.14 -20.84
C LEU A 44 -36.60 -4.51 -19.49
N GLU A 45 -35.34 -4.68 -19.05
CA GLU A 45 -34.86 -4.30 -17.72
C GLU A 45 -35.71 -4.84 -16.55
N ILE A 46 -36.47 -5.92 -16.76
CA ILE A 46 -37.26 -6.60 -15.72
C ILE A 46 -36.49 -7.81 -15.18
N GLY A 47 -36.45 -7.94 -13.86
CA GLY A 47 -35.68 -8.96 -13.16
C GLY A 47 -36.49 -9.71 -12.11
N SER A 48 -36.04 -10.93 -11.82
CA SER A 48 -36.55 -11.82 -10.79
C SER A 48 -35.37 -12.51 -10.09
N SER A 49 -35.65 -13.31 -9.08
CA SER A 49 -34.63 -14.12 -8.39
C SER A 49 -35.15 -15.51 -8.14
N THR A 50 -34.27 -16.51 -8.20
CA THR A 50 -34.65 -17.90 -7.94
C THR A 50 -35.03 -18.15 -6.48
N ASN A 51 -36.07 -18.96 -6.26
CA ASN A 51 -36.55 -19.34 -4.94
C ASN A 51 -35.69 -20.47 -4.29
N SER A 52 -36.14 -21.03 -3.16
CA SER A 52 -35.44 -22.12 -2.46
C SER A 52 -35.30 -23.42 -3.26
N ASN A 53 -36.15 -23.61 -4.27
CA ASN A 53 -36.14 -24.75 -5.18
C ASN A 53 -35.39 -24.43 -6.50
N GLY A 54 -34.78 -23.24 -6.61
CA GLY A 54 -34.08 -22.80 -7.81
C GLY A 54 -34.99 -22.24 -8.92
N GLU A 55 -36.28 -22.04 -8.64
CA GLU A 55 -37.27 -21.69 -9.66
C GLU A 55 -37.42 -20.19 -9.86
N PHE A 56 -37.64 -19.75 -11.12
CA PHE A 56 -37.99 -18.38 -11.49
C PHE A 56 -39.15 -18.37 -12.51
N ILE A 57 -39.91 -17.26 -12.53
CA ILE A 57 -41.05 -17.04 -13.43
C ILE A 57 -41.10 -15.58 -13.88
N PHE A 58 -41.33 -15.37 -15.17
CA PHE A 58 -41.81 -14.12 -15.76
C PHE A 58 -43.15 -14.37 -16.45
N SER A 59 -44.17 -13.59 -16.12
CA SER A 59 -45.53 -13.72 -16.66
C SER A 59 -45.94 -12.49 -17.44
N ASN A 60 -46.98 -12.60 -18.27
CA ASN A 60 -47.55 -11.52 -19.08
C ASN A 60 -46.58 -10.94 -20.11
N LEU A 61 -45.81 -11.79 -20.77
CA LEU A 61 -44.91 -11.40 -21.84
C LEU A 61 -45.62 -11.49 -23.21
N ASN A 62 -45.38 -10.50 -24.06
CA ASN A 62 -45.89 -10.48 -25.43
C ASN A 62 -45.04 -11.39 -26.35
N GLU A 63 -45.50 -11.64 -27.56
CA GLU A 63 -44.64 -12.26 -28.58
C GLU A 63 -43.40 -11.39 -28.87
N GLY A 64 -42.25 -12.03 -29.06
CA GLY A 64 -40.98 -11.31 -29.22
C GLY A 64 -39.75 -12.15 -28.90
N SER A 65 -38.58 -11.56 -29.14
CA SER A 65 -37.30 -12.14 -28.73
C SER A 65 -36.84 -11.47 -27.43
N TYR A 66 -36.38 -12.27 -26.48
CA TYR A 66 -35.93 -11.83 -25.17
C TYR A 66 -34.56 -12.41 -24.83
N ASP A 67 -33.63 -11.55 -24.46
CA ASP A 67 -32.33 -11.96 -23.94
C ASP A 67 -32.40 -12.21 -22.43
N LEU A 68 -32.34 -13.50 -22.05
CA LEU A 68 -32.31 -13.93 -20.66
C LEU A 68 -30.87 -14.00 -20.16
N GLN A 69 -30.60 -13.33 -19.05
CA GLN A 69 -29.35 -13.42 -18.30
C GLN A 69 -29.59 -13.96 -16.89
N ILE A 70 -28.79 -14.94 -16.48
CA ILE A 70 -28.80 -15.49 -15.11
C ILE A 70 -27.41 -15.34 -14.52
N SER A 71 -27.32 -14.67 -13.38
CA SER A 71 -26.06 -14.41 -12.68
C SER A 71 -26.14 -14.76 -11.20
N LEU A 72 -25.09 -15.40 -10.70
CA LEU A 72 -24.91 -15.71 -9.28
C LEU A 72 -23.42 -15.57 -8.94
N ILE A 73 -23.11 -15.01 -7.77
CA ILE A 73 -21.71 -14.80 -7.37
C ILE A 73 -20.97 -16.14 -7.28
N GLY A 74 -19.83 -16.25 -7.96
CA GLY A 74 -19.03 -17.49 -8.03
C GLY A 74 -19.41 -18.42 -9.19
N TYR A 75 -20.25 -17.95 -10.12
CA TYR A 75 -20.70 -18.68 -11.30
C TYR A 75 -20.57 -17.82 -12.55
N GLU A 76 -20.33 -18.46 -13.68
CA GLU A 76 -20.31 -17.82 -15.00
C GLU A 76 -21.71 -17.27 -15.32
N THR A 77 -21.80 -16.07 -15.88
CA THR A 77 -23.11 -15.49 -16.25
C THR A 77 -23.67 -16.25 -17.45
N TYR A 78 -24.82 -16.90 -17.26
CA TYR A 78 -25.53 -17.58 -18.33
C TYR A 78 -26.31 -16.56 -19.15
N SER A 79 -26.21 -16.61 -20.48
CA SER A 79 -26.97 -15.74 -21.38
C SER A 79 -27.58 -16.56 -22.52
N LYS A 80 -28.87 -16.35 -22.81
CA LYS A 80 -29.58 -17.03 -23.92
C LYS A 80 -30.70 -16.15 -24.47
N SER A 81 -30.75 -16.03 -25.80
CA SER A 81 -31.88 -15.41 -26.49
C SER A 81 -33.03 -16.41 -26.64
N ILE A 82 -34.24 -15.98 -26.29
CA ILE A 82 -35.47 -16.79 -26.28
C ILE A 82 -36.47 -16.11 -27.20
N VAL A 83 -36.89 -16.81 -28.25
CA VAL A 83 -37.98 -16.35 -29.12
C VAL A 83 -39.29 -16.95 -28.60
N MET A 84 -40.25 -16.09 -28.22
CA MET A 84 -41.58 -16.50 -27.79
C MET A 84 -42.64 -16.17 -28.83
N LYS A 85 -43.55 -17.12 -29.06
CA LYS A 85 -44.78 -16.92 -29.83
C LYS A 85 -45.93 -16.49 -28.93
N GLU A 86 -47.00 -15.97 -29.52
CA GLU A 86 -48.20 -15.55 -28.80
C GLU A 86 -48.76 -16.68 -27.92
N ASN A 87 -48.98 -16.40 -26.64
CA ASN A 87 -49.49 -17.32 -25.60
C ASN A 87 -48.64 -18.58 -25.36
N GLU A 88 -47.34 -18.52 -25.66
CA GLU A 88 -46.41 -19.63 -25.40
C GLU A 88 -45.85 -19.58 -23.97
N ASP A 89 -45.76 -20.76 -23.32
CA ASP A 89 -45.08 -20.95 -22.04
C ASP A 89 -43.74 -21.66 -22.26
N VAL A 90 -42.64 -20.93 -22.13
CA VAL A 90 -41.28 -21.46 -22.31
C VAL A 90 -40.74 -21.95 -20.98
N LYS A 91 -40.31 -23.22 -20.93
CA LYS A 91 -39.67 -23.83 -19.75
C LYS A 91 -38.18 -24.05 -19.95
N LEU A 92 -37.37 -23.65 -18.97
CA LEU A 92 -35.92 -23.75 -19.01
C LEU A 92 -35.36 -24.53 -17.81
N ILE A 93 -34.34 -25.36 -18.09
CA ILE A 93 -33.47 -25.93 -17.06
C ILE A 93 -32.07 -25.39 -17.35
N VAL A 94 -31.51 -24.66 -16.40
CA VAL A 94 -30.22 -23.98 -16.55
C VAL A 94 -29.24 -24.53 -15.53
N PHE A 95 -28.08 -24.98 -15.98
CA PHE A 95 -26.96 -25.35 -15.12
C PHE A 95 -25.94 -24.23 -15.12
N LEU A 96 -25.71 -23.62 -13.96
CA LEU A 96 -24.68 -22.61 -13.79
C LEU A 96 -23.34 -23.28 -13.52
N LYS A 97 -22.36 -22.94 -14.35
CA LYS A 97 -20.99 -23.39 -14.19
C LYS A 97 -20.28 -22.55 -13.14
N ARG A 98 -19.62 -23.21 -12.17
CA ARG A 98 -18.80 -22.50 -11.18
C ARG A 98 -17.66 -21.80 -11.88
N GLU A 99 -17.62 -20.48 -11.75
CA GLU A 99 -16.48 -19.67 -12.15
C GLU A 99 -15.72 -19.36 -10.85
N PRO A 100 -14.52 -19.95 -10.63
CA PRO A 100 -13.71 -19.51 -9.52
C PRO A 100 -13.55 -18.00 -9.66
N ILE A 101 -13.76 -17.26 -8.57
CA ILE A 101 -13.42 -15.83 -8.51
C ILE A 101 -11.89 -15.75 -8.66
N ILE A 102 -11.44 -15.81 -9.91
CA ILE A 102 -10.10 -15.47 -10.32
C ILE A 102 -10.13 -13.96 -10.21
N TRP A 103 -9.42 -13.45 -9.21
CA TRP A 103 -9.07 -12.03 -9.17
C TRP A 103 -8.61 -11.66 -10.57
N GLU A 104 -9.33 -10.71 -11.21
CA GLU A 104 -9.03 -10.22 -12.55
C GLU A 104 -7.53 -10.23 -12.75
N THR A 105 -7.08 -11.00 -13.74
CA THR A 105 -5.69 -11.33 -14.03
C THR A 105 -4.81 -10.12 -13.77
N ILE A 106 -4.23 -10.09 -12.57
CA ILE A 106 -3.44 -8.94 -12.14
C ILE A 106 -2.26 -8.89 -13.09
N ASN A 107 -2.11 -7.78 -13.83
CA ASN A 107 -1.00 -7.59 -14.77
C ASN A 107 0.32 -8.04 -14.11
N VAL A 108 0.80 -9.22 -14.50
CA VAL A 108 1.91 -9.93 -13.85
C VAL A 108 3.22 -9.26 -14.29
N VAL A 109 3.83 -8.50 -13.36
CA VAL A 109 5.15 -7.87 -13.52
C VAL A 109 5.87 -7.97 -12.18
N GLY A 110 7.16 -8.31 -12.18
CA GLY A 110 8.05 -8.15 -11.01
C GLY A 110 7.66 -8.92 -9.73
N MET A 111 8.05 -8.34 -8.58
CA MET A 111 7.88 -8.91 -7.22
C MET A 111 6.54 -8.49 -6.58
N PHE A 112 5.42 -8.63 -7.28
CA PHE A 112 4.14 -8.15 -6.72
C PHE A 112 3.64 -9.06 -5.58
N PRO A 113 3.29 -8.51 -4.41
CA PRO A 113 2.68 -9.32 -3.34
C PRO A 113 1.46 -10.12 -3.78
N SER A 114 0.60 -9.55 -4.62
CA SER A 114 -0.58 -10.25 -5.12
C SER A 114 -0.27 -11.43 -6.06
N LYS A 115 0.94 -11.47 -6.66
CA LYS A 115 1.45 -12.62 -7.43
C LYS A 115 1.86 -13.78 -6.52
N HIS A 116 2.49 -13.50 -5.39
CA HIS A 116 3.11 -14.53 -4.54
C HIS A 116 2.29 -14.94 -3.32
N SER A 117 1.45 -14.04 -2.79
CA SER A 117 0.69 -14.27 -1.55
C SER A 117 -0.65 -13.51 -1.55
N PRO A 118 -1.52 -13.73 -2.57
CA PRO A 118 -2.82 -13.06 -2.67
C PRO A 118 -3.72 -13.28 -1.46
N GLU A 119 -3.62 -14.42 -0.77
CA GLU A 119 -4.48 -14.81 0.35
C GLU A 119 -4.35 -13.88 1.56
N ILE A 120 -3.17 -13.26 1.75
CA ILE A 120 -2.83 -12.36 2.87
C ILE A 120 -2.56 -10.91 2.42
N THR A 121 -2.57 -10.67 1.11
CA THR A 121 -2.30 -9.34 0.56
C THR A 121 -3.54 -8.47 0.68
N GLN A 122 -3.42 -7.32 1.32
CA GLN A 122 -4.42 -6.28 1.20
C GLN A 122 -4.17 -5.48 -0.08
N ILE A 123 -5.20 -5.38 -0.92
CA ILE A 123 -5.17 -4.58 -2.15
C ILE A 123 -6.07 -3.37 -1.95
N ILE A 124 -5.54 -2.19 -2.24
CA ILE A 124 -6.26 -0.92 -2.29
C ILE A 124 -6.21 -0.45 -3.74
N ASP A 125 -7.31 -0.69 -4.48
CA ASP A 125 -7.41 -0.44 -5.91
C ASP A 125 -7.65 1.04 -6.25
N ASN A 126 -7.64 1.37 -7.54
CA ASN A 126 -7.84 2.73 -8.03
C ASN A 126 -9.22 3.29 -7.63
N LYS A 127 -10.24 2.42 -7.52
CA LYS A 127 -11.58 2.83 -7.10
C LYS A 127 -11.55 3.33 -5.65
N MET A 128 -10.93 2.57 -4.74
CA MET A 128 -10.73 2.95 -3.34
C MET A 128 -9.77 4.15 -3.21
N LEU A 129 -8.68 4.19 -3.97
CA LEU A 129 -7.75 5.33 -3.99
C LEU A 129 -8.45 6.60 -4.45
N SER A 130 -9.27 6.55 -5.50
CA SER A 130 -10.02 7.70 -6.00
C SER A 130 -11.08 8.21 -5.01
N GLN A 131 -11.52 7.35 -4.09
CA GLN A 131 -12.40 7.71 -2.98
C GLN A 131 -11.63 8.32 -1.81
N LYS A 132 -10.31 8.12 -1.68
CA LYS A 132 -9.47 8.71 -0.64
C LYS A 132 -8.81 9.99 -1.17
N SER A 133 -9.11 11.14 -0.56
CA SER A 133 -8.52 12.44 -0.94
C SER A 133 -7.15 12.64 -0.32
N VAL A 134 -6.17 11.91 -0.83
CA VAL A 134 -4.78 11.94 -0.39
C VAL A 134 -3.94 12.71 -1.40
N SER A 135 -3.04 13.56 -0.90
CA SER A 135 -2.16 14.41 -1.72
C SER A 135 -0.69 13.99 -1.68
N SER A 136 -0.38 12.94 -0.91
CA SER A 136 0.96 12.34 -0.80
C SER A 136 0.85 10.86 -0.45
N ILE A 137 1.91 10.10 -0.72
CA ILE A 137 2.03 8.69 -0.31
C ILE A 137 2.00 8.58 1.22
N SER A 138 2.71 9.44 1.95
CA SER A 138 2.71 9.45 3.41
C SER A 138 1.30 9.65 3.98
N GLY A 139 0.51 10.55 3.38
CA GLY A 139 -0.89 10.74 3.75
C GLY A 139 -1.77 9.53 3.43
N LEU A 140 -1.56 8.90 2.28
CA LEU A 140 -2.25 7.68 1.89
C LEU A 140 -2.00 6.55 2.88
N LEU A 141 -0.73 6.23 3.15
CA LEU A 141 -0.34 5.12 4.02
C LEU A 141 -0.77 5.38 5.47
N ARG A 142 -0.75 6.64 5.93
CA ARG A 142 -1.31 7.02 7.24
C ARG A 142 -2.80 6.70 7.36
N SER A 143 -3.57 6.77 6.27
CA SER A 143 -5.00 6.42 6.27
C SER A 143 -5.28 4.92 6.26
N MET A 144 -4.26 4.08 6.01
CA MET A 144 -4.43 2.64 5.90
C MET A 144 -4.41 1.95 7.26
N HIS A 145 -5.17 0.87 7.36
CA HIS A 145 -5.20 0.02 8.54
C HIS A 145 -3.86 -0.72 8.76
N GLY A 146 -3.45 -0.89 10.03
CA GLY A 146 -2.25 -1.66 10.40
C GLY A 146 -0.92 -1.00 10.01
N ILE A 147 -0.96 0.21 9.45
CA ILE A 147 0.20 1.02 9.11
C ILE A 147 0.30 2.20 10.07
N ASP A 148 1.45 2.35 10.71
CA ASP A 148 1.83 3.55 11.44
C ASP A 148 2.90 4.30 10.67
N LEU A 149 2.82 5.63 10.76
CA LEU A 149 3.70 6.51 10.03
C LEU A 149 4.12 7.66 10.95
N GLN A 150 5.39 7.68 11.31
CA GLN A 150 6.03 8.81 11.98
C GLN A 150 6.63 9.70 10.91
N MET A 151 6.42 11.01 10.99
CA MET A 151 6.97 11.94 10.00
C MET A 151 7.12 13.36 10.54
N ALA A 152 8.09 14.07 9.98
CA ALA A 152 8.32 15.49 10.21
C ALA A 152 7.38 16.39 9.38
N HIS A 153 6.91 15.90 8.23
CA HIS A 153 6.05 16.65 7.33
C HIS A 153 5.24 15.71 6.41
N VAL A 154 4.01 16.11 6.07
CA VAL A 154 3.06 15.31 5.26
C VAL A 154 3.51 15.06 3.81
N HIS A 155 4.44 15.88 3.31
CA HIS A 155 5.11 15.70 2.02
C HIS A 155 6.51 15.10 2.22
N GLY A 156 6.58 13.90 2.80
CA GLY A 156 7.76 13.04 2.65
C GLY A 156 9.01 13.37 3.46
N ARG A 157 8.95 14.12 4.57
CA ARG A 157 10.14 14.42 5.40
C ARG A 157 10.25 13.50 6.62
N ASN A 158 11.43 12.90 6.80
CA ASN A 158 11.77 11.98 7.89
C ASN A 158 10.63 10.99 8.19
N VAL A 159 10.11 10.38 7.12
CA VAL A 159 8.97 9.47 7.21
C VAL A 159 9.49 8.06 7.48
N ASN A 160 9.05 7.47 8.58
CA ASN A 160 9.29 6.07 8.91
C ASN A 160 7.95 5.33 8.94
N ILE A 161 7.91 4.18 8.27
CA ILE A 161 6.74 3.28 8.28
C ILE A 161 6.98 2.15 9.26
N SER A 162 5.96 1.90 10.07
CA SER A 162 5.92 0.75 10.96
C SER A 162 4.67 -0.08 10.69
N ILE A 163 4.85 -1.39 10.59
CA ILE A 163 3.75 -2.37 10.64
C ILE A 163 3.95 -3.16 11.93
N ARG A 164 2.93 -3.14 12.79
CA ARG A 164 2.95 -3.84 14.11
C ARG A 164 4.19 -3.50 14.96
N GLY A 165 4.60 -2.23 14.95
CA GLY A 165 5.73 -1.75 15.74
C GLY A 165 7.10 -2.16 15.22
N SER A 166 7.21 -2.62 13.97
CA SER A 166 8.49 -3.04 13.39
C SER A 166 9.53 -1.93 13.43
N SER A 167 9.18 -0.73 12.98
CA SER A 167 10.07 0.43 12.94
C SER A 167 9.64 1.52 13.92
N ASP A 168 10.58 2.40 14.25
CA ASP A 168 10.39 3.59 15.06
C ASP A 168 10.91 4.82 14.35
N TYR A 169 10.75 6.00 14.96
CA TYR A 169 11.35 7.22 14.47
C TYR A 169 12.80 7.34 14.97
N LYS A 170 13.72 7.51 14.03
CA LYS A 170 15.07 8.02 14.29
C LYS A 170 15.37 9.16 13.31
N PRO A 171 15.91 10.30 13.77
CA PRO A 171 16.39 11.34 12.88
C PRO A 171 17.31 10.76 11.80
N GLY A 172 17.13 11.17 10.53
CA GLY A 172 17.86 10.61 9.39
C GLY A 172 17.19 9.41 8.71
N GLY A 173 16.09 8.90 9.25
CA GLY A 173 15.27 7.86 8.60
C GLY A 173 15.93 6.48 8.63
N TYR A 174 16.66 6.14 9.69
CA TYR A 174 17.25 4.82 9.87
C TYR A 174 16.21 3.79 10.39
N ASN A 175 16.62 2.54 10.66
CA ASN A 175 15.78 1.50 11.28
C ASN A 175 14.54 1.05 10.48
N ASN A 176 14.56 1.17 9.14
CA ASN A 176 13.44 0.75 8.29
C ASN A 176 13.34 -0.77 8.17
N ARG A 177 12.17 -1.31 8.49
CA ARG A 177 11.88 -2.76 8.43
C ARG A 177 10.70 -3.10 7.54
N VAL A 178 10.09 -2.10 6.90
CA VAL A 178 9.03 -2.27 5.91
C VAL A 178 9.58 -1.90 4.54
N LEU A 179 9.53 -2.84 3.61
CA LEU A 179 10.07 -2.66 2.27
C LEU A 179 9.04 -1.94 1.39
N LEU A 180 9.43 -0.80 0.84
CA LEU A 180 8.61 -0.08 -0.13
C LEU A 180 9.06 -0.45 -1.54
N LEU A 181 8.09 -0.81 -2.39
CA LEU A 181 8.30 -1.18 -3.79
C LEU A 181 7.48 -0.29 -4.73
N ILE A 182 8.02 0.00 -5.91
CA ILE A 182 7.26 0.48 -7.07
C ILE A 182 7.36 -0.58 -8.15
N ASP A 183 6.22 -1.09 -8.62
CA ASP A 183 6.17 -2.19 -9.56
C ASP A 183 7.11 -3.35 -9.16
N GLY A 184 7.13 -3.69 -7.87
CA GLY A 184 7.92 -4.81 -7.34
C GLY A 184 9.43 -4.51 -7.21
N PHE A 185 9.90 -3.30 -7.50
CA PHE A 185 11.30 -2.91 -7.30
C PHE A 185 11.46 -2.05 -6.04
N PRO A 186 12.47 -2.32 -5.20
CA PRO A 186 12.76 -1.49 -4.03
C PRO A 186 13.03 -0.04 -4.42
N VAL A 187 12.55 0.89 -3.59
CA VAL A 187 12.79 2.32 -3.75
C VAL A 187 13.59 2.93 -2.60
N SER A 188 14.28 2.08 -1.82
CA SER A 188 15.16 2.44 -0.72
C SER A 188 16.44 3.13 -1.21
N ILE A 189 16.89 4.13 -0.46
CA ILE A 189 18.16 4.82 -0.65
C ILE A 189 19.27 3.97 0.04
N PRO A 190 20.33 3.57 -0.69
CA PRO A 190 21.44 2.76 -0.17
C PRO A 190 22.00 3.15 1.21
N ASN A 191 22.17 4.44 1.50
CA ASN A 191 22.78 4.87 2.76
C ASN A 191 21.96 4.48 4.01
N SER A 192 20.67 4.80 4.00
CA SER A 192 19.77 4.80 5.17
C SER A 192 18.78 3.63 5.14
N GLY A 193 18.55 3.04 3.97
CA GLY A 193 17.48 2.08 3.73
C GLY A 193 16.09 2.72 3.62
N ALA A 194 15.95 4.03 3.84
CA ALA A 194 14.69 4.76 3.72
C ALA A 194 14.31 4.97 2.25
N PRO A 195 13.02 4.95 1.89
CA PRO A 195 12.60 5.32 0.55
C PRO A 195 12.54 6.84 0.38
N ASP A 196 12.65 7.33 -0.85
CA ASP A 196 12.32 8.72 -1.15
C ASP A 196 10.80 8.90 -1.30
N TRP A 197 10.16 9.31 -0.21
CA TRP A 197 8.73 9.57 -0.14
C TRP A 197 8.21 10.64 -1.10
N ASN A 198 9.06 11.57 -1.53
CA ASN A 198 8.69 12.67 -2.42
C ASN A 198 8.81 12.31 -3.89
N ALA A 199 9.55 11.25 -4.22
CA ALA A 199 9.81 10.84 -5.58
C ALA A 199 8.71 9.95 -6.17
N ILE A 200 7.77 9.47 -5.36
CA ILE A 200 6.76 8.49 -5.75
C ILE A 200 5.46 9.18 -6.18
N PRO A 201 5.11 9.20 -7.48
CA PRO A 201 3.94 9.92 -7.98
C PRO A 201 2.64 9.18 -7.64
N LEU A 202 1.87 9.70 -6.68
CA LEU A 202 0.57 9.13 -6.30
C LEU A 202 -0.41 9.05 -7.48
N GLU A 203 -0.39 10.02 -8.39
CA GLU A 203 -1.22 10.05 -9.60
C GLU A 203 -0.91 8.92 -10.60
N ASN A 204 0.29 8.34 -10.53
CA ASN A 204 0.71 7.21 -11.34
C ASN A 204 0.25 5.87 -10.73
N ILE A 205 -0.18 5.85 -9.46
CA ILE A 205 -0.54 4.60 -8.77
C ILE A 205 -1.92 4.14 -9.20
N ASP A 206 -2.00 2.87 -9.60
CA ASP A 206 -3.23 2.15 -9.89
C ASP A 206 -3.75 1.43 -8.65
N ARG A 207 -2.85 0.79 -7.90
CA ARG A 207 -3.21 0.14 -6.64
C ARG A 207 -2.01 0.05 -5.71
N VAL A 208 -2.31 -0.11 -4.42
CA VAL A 208 -1.33 -0.40 -3.38
C VAL A 208 -1.59 -1.81 -2.84
N GLU A 209 -0.53 -2.62 -2.77
CA GLU A 209 -0.56 -3.98 -2.25
C GLU A 209 0.27 -4.03 -0.94
N ILE A 210 -0.31 -4.58 0.13
CA ILE A 210 0.32 -4.62 1.45
C ILE A 210 0.35 -6.06 1.93
N VAL A 211 1.55 -6.54 2.27
CA VAL A 211 1.76 -7.77 3.05
C VAL A 211 2.27 -7.37 4.42
N ARG A 212 1.60 -7.86 5.46
CA ARG A 212 1.96 -7.62 6.86
C ARG A 212 2.83 -8.76 7.37
N GLY A 213 3.79 -8.41 8.22
CA GLY A 213 4.71 -9.37 8.82
C GLY A 213 5.82 -9.83 7.86
N PRO A 214 6.64 -10.81 8.28
CA PRO A 214 7.85 -11.16 7.56
C PRO A 214 7.62 -11.70 6.16
N ALA A 215 8.21 -11.02 5.18
CA ALA A 215 8.16 -11.39 3.77
C ALA A 215 9.54 -11.70 3.16
N SER A 216 10.59 -11.79 4.00
CA SER A 216 11.98 -11.95 3.53
C SER A 216 12.21 -13.20 2.69
N SER A 217 11.43 -14.27 2.84
CA SER A 217 11.54 -15.48 2.01
C SER A 217 11.39 -15.21 0.50
N LEU A 218 10.77 -14.10 0.11
CA LEU A 218 10.62 -13.69 -1.28
C LEU A 218 11.30 -12.35 -1.58
N TYR A 219 11.24 -11.44 -0.61
CA TYR A 219 11.62 -10.03 -0.77
C TYR A 219 12.99 -9.67 -0.19
N GLY A 220 13.62 -10.59 0.55
CA GLY A 220 14.94 -10.39 1.15
C GLY A 220 14.96 -9.30 2.22
N HIS A 221 16.03 -8.52 2.20
CA HIS A 221 16.35 -7.47 3.16
C HIS A 221 15.26 -6.38 3.27
N ASN A 222 15.12 -5.77 4.46
CA ASN A 222 14.15 -4.71 4.80
C ASN A 222 12.66 -5.07 4.72
N SER A 223 12.30 -6.34 4.49
CA SER A 223 10.90 -6.79 4.39
C SER A 223 10.39 -7.57 5.62
N MET A 224 11.05 -7.43 6.77
CA MET A 224 10.70 -8.19 7.96
C MET A 224 9.37 -7.73 8.61
N GLY A 225 9.09 -6.42 8.60
CA GLY A 225 7.83 -5.87 9.11
C GLY A 225 6.70 -5.99 8.09
N GLY A 226 7.05 -6.11 6.80
CA GLY A 226 6.10 -6.23 5.71
C GLY A 226 6.62 -5.62 4.42
N VAL A 227 5.76 -5.63 3.41
CA VAL A 227 5.99 -5.06 2.09
C VAL A 227 4.82 -4.17 1.73
N VAL A 228 5.11 -2.97 1.24
CA VAL A 228 4.15 -2.08 0.60
C VAL A 228 4.58 -1.92 -0.85
N ASN A 229 3.79 -2.43 -1.80
CA ASN A 229 4.06 -2.34 -3.22
C ASN A 229 3.06 -1.39 -3.89
N MET A 230 3.57 -0.37 -4.56
CA MET A 230 2.78 0.57 -5.34
C MET A 230 2.86 0.17 -6.80
N VAL A 231 1.72 -0.21 -7.36
CA VAL A 231 1.65 -0.66 -8.75
C VAL A 231 1.21 0.51 -9.61
N THR A 232 1.99 0.79 -10.65
CA THR A 232 1.72 1.92 -11.54
C THR A 232 0.67 1.58 -12.60
N LYS A 233 -0.04 2.61 -13.05
CA LYS A 233 -1.09 2.53 -14.08
C LYS A 233 -0.55 1.89 -15.35
N SER A 234 -1.30 0.91 -15.83
CA SER A 234 -0.90 0.14 -17.00
C SER A 234 -2.06 -0.30 -17.89
N ASN A 235 -3.30 -0.33 -17.38
CA ASN A 235 -4.51 -0.64 -18.15
C ASN A 235 -5.44 0.57 -18.24
N THR A 236 -4.92 1.66 -18.80
CA THR A 236 -5.72 2.85 -19.08
C THR A 236 -6.37 2.75 -20.47
N PRO A 237 -7.54 3.38 -20.69
CA PRO A 237 -8.14 3.53 -22.01
C PRO A 237 -7.18 4.18 -23.02
N ASN A 238 -7.33 3.83 -24.30
CA ASN A 238 -6.55 4.44 -25.37
C ASN A 238 -6.92 5.93 -25.52
N ARG A 239 -5.93 6.78 -25.78
CA ARG A 239 -6.06 8.24 -25.96
C ARG A 239 -6.67 8.99 -24.76
N LEU A 240 -6.65 8.39 -23.57
CA LEU A 240 -7.13 9.07 -22.37
C LEU A 240 -6.13 10.14 -21.91
N LEU A 241 -6.61 11.38 -21.83
CA LEU A 241 -5.94 12.49 -21.18
C LEU A 241 -6.66 12.79 -19.86
N THR A 242 -5.95 12.70 -18.74
CA THR A 242 -6.45 13.11 -17.42
C THR A 242 -5.65 14.29 -16.94
N TYR A 243 -6.32 15.32 -16.43
CA TYR A 243 -5.65 16.40 -15.72
C TYR A 243 -6.28 16.59 -14.34
N ASP A 244 -5.44 16.92 -13.38
CA ASP A 244 -5.79 17.18 -11.99
C ASP A 244 -5.13 18.50 -11.57
N ALA A 245 -5.92 19.44 -11.05
CA ALA A 245 -5.43 20.70 -10.50
C ALA A 245 -5.98 20.88 -9.09
N GLY A 246 -5.16 21.36 -8.16
CA GLY A 246 -5.56 21.50 -6.77
C GLY A 246 -4.91 22.69 -6.07
N VAL A 247 -5.68 23.31 -5.17
CA VAL A 247 -5.24 24.42 -4.31
C VAL A 247 -5.65 24.15 -2.86
N GLY A 248 -4.90 24.67 -1.90
CA GLY A 248 -5.18 24.46 -0.47
C GLY A 248 -4.39 25.35 0.47
N SER A 249 -4.55 25.09 1.77
CA SER A 249 -3.83 25.79 2.84
C SER A 249 -2.31 25.80 2.61
N TYR A 250 -1.64 26.84 3.12
CA TYR A 250 -0.19 27.05 2.96
C TYR A 250 0.24 27.10 1.49
N ASN A 251 -0.56 27.77 0.68
CA ASN A 251 -0.35 27.93 -0.77
C ASN A 251 -0.03 26.58 -1.45
N ASN A 252 -0.74 25.52 -1.05
CA ASN A 252 -0.52 24.18 -1.56
C ASN A 252 -1.13 24.06 -2.95
N ASN A 253 -0.28 23.96 -3.98
CA ASN A 253 -0.67 23.90 -5.39
C ASN A 253 -0.26 22.54 -5.97
N ILE A 254 -1.17 21.88 -6.69
CA ILE A 254 -0.95 20.59 -7.33
C ILE A 254 -1.39 20.68 -8.78
N LEU A 255 -0.55 20.23 -9.70
CA LEU A 255 -0.88 20.07 -11.11
C LEU A 255 -0.39 18.71 -11.57
N ASN A 256 -1.27 17.86 -12.10
CA ASN A 256 -0.90 16.58 -12.67
C ASN A 256 -1.53 16.43 -14.06
N LEU A 257 -0.78 15.83 -14.98
CA LEU A 257 -1.19 15.51 -16.33
C LEU A 257 -0.82 14.06 -16.60
N ASN A 258 -1.78 13.27 -17.06
CA ASN A 258 -1.59 11.86 -17.40
C ASN A 258 -2.09 11.62 -18.83
N TYR A 259 -1.33 10.90 -19.64
CA TYR A 259 -1.73 10.54 -20.98
C TYR A 259 -1.43 9.07 -21.28
N SER A 260 -2.39 8.39 -21.92
CA SER A 260 -2.20 7.02 -22.39
C SER A 260 -2.50 6.87 -23.87
N ARG A 261 -1.75 5.97 -24.51
CA ARG A 261 -1.94 5.64 -25.93
C ARG A 261 -1.56 4.19 -26.21
N ASP A 262 -2.35 3.58 -27.08
CA ASP A 262 -2.11 2.25 -27.62
C ASP A 262 -1.64 2.40 -29.08
N ILE A 263 -0.49 1.82 -29.41
CA ILE A 263 0.12 1.83 -30.74
C ILE A 263 0.58 0.41 -31.07
N ASN A 264 -0.04 -0.27 -32.04
CA ASN A 264 0.40 -1.59 -32.54
C ASN A 264 0.74 -2.60 -31.41
N ASN A 265 -0.20 -2.88 -30.51
CA ASN A 265 -0.01 -3.76 -29.34
C ASN A 265 1.03 -3.28 -28.31
N ILE A 266 1.41 -2.01 -28.35
CA ILE A 266 2.25 -1.36 -27.35
C ILE A 266 1.39 -0.34 -26.61
N LYS A 267 1.39 -0.41 -25.28
CA LYS A 267 0.78 0.57 -24.40
C LYS A 267 1.83 1.54 -23.90
N VAL A 268 1.55 2.83 -24.06
CA VAL A 268 2.36 3.94 -23.52
C VAL A 268 1.53 4.68 -22.49
N PHE A 269 2.10 4.91 -21.32
CA PHE A 269 1.54 5.72 -20.25
C PHE A 269 2.59 6.74 -19.80
N THR A 270 2.23 8.01 -19.74
CA THR A 270 3.12 9.07 -19.29
C THR A 270 2.42 10.00 -18.31
N THR A 271 3.17 10.49 -17.31
CA THR A 271 2.68 11.45 -16.33
C THR A 271 3.67 12.59 -16.15
N ALA A 272 3.14 13.77 -15.87
CA ALA A 272 3.88 14.93 -15.41
C ALA A 272 3.15 15.53 -14.21
N GLY A 273 3.88 15.80 -13.13
CA GLY A 273 3.34 16.28 -11.87
C GLY A 273 4.16 17.43 -11.31
N TYR A 274 3.48 18.41 -10.73
CA TYR A 274 4.04 19.51 -9.97
C TYR A 274 3.28 19.64 -8.64
N ASN A 275 4.02 19.78 -7.54
CA ASN A 275 3.44 20.07 -6.23
C ASN A 275 4.29 21.12 -5.53
N TYR A 276 3.66 22.13 -4.94
CA TYR A 276 4.32 23.20 -4.20
C TYR A 276 3.52 23.57 -2.96
N SER A 277 4.18 23.86 -1.84
CA SER A 277 3.58 24.51 -0.67
C SER A 277 4.59 25.36 0.06
N THR A 278 4.14 26.41 0.73
CA THR A 278 4.97 27.20 1.67
C THR A 278 5.21 26.46 2.99
N GLY A 279 4.47 25.38 3.26
CA GLY A 279 4.52 24.64 4.52
C GLY A 279 3.80 25.36 5.66
N HIS A 280 3.48 24.60 6.72
CA HIS A 280 2.70 25.10 7.86
C HIS A 280 3.53 25.83 8.93
N ARG A 281 4.86 25.76 8.83
CA ARG A 281 5.80 26.34 9.79
C ARG A 281 7.10 26.76 9.11
N PHE A 282 7.96 27.45 9.86
CA PHE A 282 9.24 27.92 9.36
C PHE A 282 10.04 26.81 8.67
N ASN A 283 10.54 27.10 7.46
CA ASN A 283 11.34 26.20 6.65
C ASN A 283 10.67 24.84 6.32
N ALA A 284 9.33 24.78 6.35
CA ALA A 284 8.56 23.61 5.94
C ALA A 284 8.11 23.66 4.46
N ASN A 285 8.57 24.62 3.66
CA ASN A 285 8.20 24.73 2.25
C ASN A 285 8.69 23.54 1.41
N HIS A 286 7.91 23.06 0.45
CA HIS A 286 8.32 22.01 -0.49
C HIS A 286 7.96 22.37 -1.92
N SER A 287 8.74 21.85 -2.87
CA SER A 287 8.41 21.87 -4.29
C SER A 287 8.91 20.58 -4.93
N ASN A 288 8.09 19.93 -5.75
CA ASN A 288 8.54 18.83 -6.57
C ASN A 288 8.03 18.96 -8.01
N ILE A 289 8.87 18.53 -8.95
CA ILE A 289 8.51 18.30 -10.35
C ILE A 289 8.87 16.85 -10.63
N ARG A 290 7.93 16.10 -11.19
CA ARG A 290 8.10 14.68 -11.46
C ARG A 290 7.55 14.32 -12.83
N GLY A 291 8.20 13.37 -13.48
CA GLY A 291 7.74 12.79 -14.73
C GLY A 291 7.90 11.28 -14.68
N SER A 292 6.95 10.56 -15.26
CA SER A 292 7.05 9.11 -15.42
C SER A 292 6.71 8.70 -16.84
N PHE A 293 7.41 7.71 -17.37
CA PHE A 293 7.10 7.10 -18.64
C PHE A 293 7.10 5.58 -18.50
N LYS A 294 6.06 4.92 -18.99
CA LYS A 294 5.93 3.46 -19.00
C LYS A 294 5.49 2.99 -20.37
N ILE A 295 6.22 2.03 -20.90
CA ILE A 295 5.93 1.36 -22.16
C ILE A 295 5.86 -0.14 -21.92
N LYS A 296 4.84 -0.82 -22.44
CA LYS A 296 4.70 -2.27 -22.31
C LYS A 296 4.11 -2.91 -23.56
N ASN A 297 4.51 -4.16 -23.79
CA ASN A 297 3.85 -5.01 -24.77
C ASN A 297 2.53 -5.56 -24.23
N VAL A 298 1.49 -5.48 -25.05
CA VAL A 298 0.16 -6.02 -24.81
C VAL A 298 -0.25 -7.02 -25.89
N SER A 299 0.68 -7.41 -26.76
CA SER A 299 0.46 -8.49 -27.73
C SER A 299 0.03 -9.77 -27.02
N ASN A 300 -0.87 -10.53 -27.65
CA ASN A 300 -1.33 -11.84 -27.18
C ASN A 300 -0.24 -12.93 -27.23
N ASN A 301 0.97 -12.60 -27.69
CA ASN A 301 2.10 -13.49 -27.61
C ASN A 301 2.44 -13.71 -26.12
N GLN A 302 2.75 -14.94 -25.73
CA GLN A 302 3.10 -15.30 -24.34
C GLN A 302 4.33 -14.54 -23.77
N LYS A 303 5.04 -13.76 -24.61
CA LYS A 303 6.18 -12.91 -24.24
C LYS A 303 5.73 -11.52 -23.80
N LYS A 304 5.96 -11.19 -22.53
CA LYS A 304 5.60 -9.89 -21.92
C LYS A 304 6.86 -9.09 -21.63
N TRP A 305 6.83 -7.78 -21.87
CA TRP A 305 7.91 -6.89 -21.50
C TRP A 305 7.39 -5.50 -21.14
N SER A 306 8.11 -4.82 -20.26
CA SER A 306 7.84 -3.42 -19.93
C SER A 306 9.11 -2.68 -19.54
N LEU A 307 9.17 -1.40 -19.90
CA LEU A 307 10.15 -0.44 -19.43
C LEU A 307 9.40 0.70 -18.72
N SER A 308 9.78 1.00 -17.49
CA SER A 308 9.28 2.15 -16.72
C SER A 308 10.44 3.02 -16.27
N THR A 309 10.22 4.34 -16.32
CA THR A 309 11.12 5.34 -15.76
C THR A 309 10.33 6.36 -14.95
N ILE A 310 10.88 6.80 -13.83
CA ILE A 310 10.36 7.88 -12.98
C ILE A 310 11.54 8.79 -12.66
N ILE A 311 11.41 10.08 -12.94
CA ILE A 311 12.39 11.09 -12.58
C ILE A 311 11.68 12.17 -11.77
N THR A 312 12.23 12.47 -10.59
CA THR A 312 11.71 13.52 -9.71
C THR A 312 12.83 14.46 -9.30
N LYS A 313 12.59 15.77 -9.40
CA LYS A 313 13.38 16.80 -8.73
C LYS A 313 12.55 17.36 -7.57
N SER A 314 13.10 17.34 -6.36
CA SER A 314 12.47 17.91 -5.17
C SER A 314 13.37 18.93 -4.50
N ASN A 315 12.78 20.03 -4.02
CA ASN A 315 13.44 21.03 -3.19
C ASN A 315 12.61 21.18 -1.92
N ASN A 316 13.22 20.94 -0.78
CA ASN A 316 12.54 20.92 0.51
C ASN A 316 13.31 21.77 1.51
N GLY A 317 12.65 22.66 2.23
CA GLY A 317 13.19 23.12 3.52
C GLY A 317 13.35 21.95 4.49
N GLN A 318 14.12 22.10 5.57
CA GLN A 318 14.29 21.09 6.61
C GLN A 318 13.97 21.77 7.93
N PRO A 319 12.70 21.77 8.35
CA PRO A 319 12.28 22.55 9.49
C PRO A 319 12.87 21.95 10.78
N GLY A 320 13.26 22.79 11.75
CA GLY A 320 13.88 22.36 13.01
C GLY A 320 12.89 21.76 14.02
N PHE A 321 13.37 21.42 15.21
CA PHE A 321 12.51 21.12 16.34
C PHE A 321 11.93 22.43 16.92
N VAL A 322 10.71 22.37 17.46
CA VAL A 322 10.09 23.47 18.22
C VAL A 322 10.16 23.06 19.69
N TYR A 323 11.27 23.44 20.34
CA TYR A 323 11.57 23.09 21.72
C TYR A 323 11.61 24.38 22.57
N PRO A 324 10.69 24.57 23.54
CA PRO A 324 10.61 25.79 24.33
C PRO A 324 11.88 26.14 25.08
N ASP A 325 12.57 25.14 25.64
CA ASP A 325 13.75 25.35 26.49
C ASP A 325 15.00 25.67 25.65
N ASN A 326 15.02 25.29 24.37
CA ASN A 326 16.03 25.70 23.40
C ASN A 326 15.38 26.16 22.08
N PRO A 327 14.89 27.41 22.02
CA PRO A 327 14.27 27.95 20.80
C PRO A 327 15.28 28.13 19.67
N GLY A 328 16.59 27.98 19.94
CA GLY A 328 17.68 28.05 18.96
C GLY A 328 17.78 26.84 18.02
N LEU A 329 16.99 25.77 18.23
CA LEU A 329 16.96 24.56 17.40
C LEU A 329 16.24 24.72 16.04
N ILE A 330 16.07 25.96 15.61
CA ILE A 330 15.58 26.31 14.27
C ILE A 330 16.61 25.86 13.23
N SER A 331 16.15 25.09 12.25
CA SER A 331 16.98 24.66 11.12
C SER A 331 16.73 25.55 9.91
N TYR A 332 17.82 26.06 9.35
CA TYR A 332 17.87 26.81 8.08
C TYR A 332 18.34 25.92 6.91
N ARG A 333 18.36 24.60 7.09
CA ARG A 333 18.79 23.66 6.04
C ARG A 333 17.73 23.52 4.96
N LYS A 334 18.15 23.38 3.72
CA LYS A 334 17.33 23.01 2.55
C LYS A 334 17.99 21.83 1.87
N SER A 335 17.19 20.96 1.27
CA SER A 335 17.67 19.84 0.46
C SER A 335 17.12 19.93 -0.95
N GLU A 336 17.99 19.80 -1.93
CA GLU A 336 17.64 19.55 -3.32
C GLU A 336 17.97 18.09 -3.64
N ARG A 337 17.04 17.36 -4.26
CA ARG A 337 17.25 15.97 -4.63
C ARG A 337 16.75 15.68 -6.03
N ILE A 338 17.53 14.94 -6.79
CA ILE A 338 17.13 14.28 -8.03
C ILE A 338 17.07 12.78 -7.76
N SER A 339 15.92 12.17 -8.05
CA SER A 339 15.68 10.74 -7.91
C SER A 339 15.25 10.18 -9.24
N SER A 340 15.95 9.15 -9.70
CA SER A 340 15.68 8.47 -10.96
C SER A 340 15.51 6.98 -10.71
N TYR A 341 14.44 6.42 -11.25
CA TYR A 341 14.14 4.99 -11.22
C TYR A 341 14.01 4.50 -12.65
N ILE A 342 14.74 3.46 -13.04
CA ILE A 342 14.62 2.80 -14.33
C ILE A 342 14.39 1.31 -14.07
N GLN A 343 13.34 0.76 -14.65
CA GLN A 343 12.89 -0.60 -14.40
C GLN A 343 12.59 -1.28 -15.73
N LEU A 344 13.23 -2.42 -15.96
CA LEU A 344 13.00 -3.29 -17.10
C LEU A 344 12.47 -4.63 -16.60
N PHE A 345 11.40 -5.11 -17.24
CA PHE A 345 10.82 -6.41 -16.99
C PHE A 345 10.66 -7.17 -18.30
N TYR A 346 10.99 -8.45 -18.27
CA TYR A 346 10.80 -9.38 -19.38
C TYR A 346 10.32 -10.72 -18.85
N SER A 347 9.30 -11.30 -19.47
CA SER A 347 8.78 -12.62 -19.15
C SER A 347 8.51 -13.39 -20.43
N LEU A 348 8.93 -14.65 -20.44
CA LEU A 348 8.68 -15.56 -21.54
C LEU A 348 8.23 -16.95 -21.01
N PRO A 349 7.44 -17.69 -21.78
CA PRO A 349 7.21 -19.11 -21.51
C PRO A 349 8.52 -19.88 -21.73
N VAL A 350 8.84 -20.81 -20.84
CA VAL A 350 9.99 -21.72 -20.96
C VAL A 350 9.55 -23.07 -20.40
N PHE A 351 9.78 -24.15 -21.16
CA PHE A 351 9.25 -25.48 -20.86
C PHE A 351 7.70 -25.51 -20.85
N ASP A 352 7.10 -26.70 -20.88
CA ASP A 352 5.65 -26.82 -20.78
C ASP A 352 5.17 -26.31 -19.40
N ASN A 353 4.18 -25.43 -19.39
CA ASN A 353 3.60 -24.80 -18.19
C ASN A 353 4.60 -24.03 -17.30
N GLY A 354 5.71 -23.55 -17.87
CA GLY A 354 6.71 -22.75 -17.16
C GLY A 354 6.85 -21.33 -17.71
N TYR A 355 7.17 -20.37 -16.83
CA TYR A 355 7.49 -18.99 -17.19
C TYR A 355 8.78 -18.54 -16.53
N LEU A 356 9.69 -17.98 -17.33
CA LEU A 356 10.89 -17.31 -16.84
C LEU A 356 10.67 -15.79 -16.90
N SER A 357 10.82 -15.14 -15.76
CA SER A 357 10.69 -13.69 -15.57
C SER A 357 12.01 -13.10 -15.09
N SER A 358 12.52 -12.10 -15.80
CA SER A 358 13.71 -11.34 -15.45
C SER A 358 13.39 -9.87 -15.26
N SER A 359 13.98 -9.26 -14.24
CA SER A 359 13.73 -7.90 -13.81
C SER A 359 15.06 -7.19 -13.53
N LEU A 360 15.25 -5.99 -14.08
CA LEU A 360 16.41 -5.14 -13.85
C LEU A 360 15.95 -3.77 -13.36
N GLY A 361 16.42 -3.35 -12.19
CA GLY A 361 16.11 -2.06 -11.58
C GLY A 361 17.39 -1.26 -11.35
N LEU A 362 17.35 0.02 -11.71
CA LEU A 362 18.41 0.99 -11.48
C LEU A 362 17.80 2.22 -10.78
N ASN A 363 18.26 2.52 -9.56
CA ASN A 363 17.87 3.73 -8.86
C ASN A 363 19.10 4.60 -8.62
N GLN A 364 18.93 5.91 -8.84
CA GLN A 364 19.94 6.93 -8.60
C GLN A 364 19.33 8.02 -7.73
N PHE A 365 20.05 8.40 -6.67
CA PHE A 365 19.68 9.51 -5.80
C PHE A 365 20.87 10.45 -5.68
N TYR A 366 20.67 11.69 -6.07
CA TYR A 366 21.66 12.75 -5.84
C TYR A 366 21.02 13.83 -4.97
N THR A 367 21.56 14.02 -3.77
CA THR A 367 21.04 14.99 -2.79
C THR A 367 22.11 16.00 -2.43
N ILE A 368 21.74 17.28 -2.43
CA ILE A 368 22.55 18.35 -1.88
C ILE A 368 21.75 19.00 -0.74
N TYR A 369 22.35 19.07 0.44
CA TYR A 369 21.88 19.90 1.53
C TYR A 369 22.70 21.19 1.58
N ASN A 370 22.00 22.32 1.59
CA ASN A 370 22.57 23.66 1.66
C ASN A 370 21.85 24.48 2.73
N ASP A 371 22.50 25.54 3.17
CA ASP A 371 21.86 26.54 4.02
C ASP A 371 20.97 27.47 3.18
N ARG A 372 19.97 28.08 3.81
CA ARG A 372 19.20 29.15 3.18
C ARG A 372 20.04 30.41 3.02
N ASN A 373 19.63 31.27 2.10
CA ASN A 373 20.27 32.58 1.90
C ASN A 373 20.12 33.52 3.12
N ASP A 374 19.07 33.33 3.93
CA ASP A 374 18.78 34.11 5.14
C ASP A 374 19.32 33.44 6.42
N THR A 375 20.27 32.52 6.29
CA THR A 375 20.85 31.81 7.44
C THR A 375 21.80 32.74 8.22
N PRO A 376 21.60 32.92 9.54
CA PRO A 376 22.55 33.63 10.38
C PRO A 376 23.94 32.98 10.34
N ILE A 377 25.00 33.78 10.47
CA ILE A 377 26.40 33.31 10.31
C ILE A 377 26.71 32.16 11.29
N GLU A 378 26.22 32.27 12.52
CA GLU A 378 26.38 31.27 13.58
C GLU A 378 25.56 29.98 13.36
N LYS A 379 24.68 29.93 12.35
CA LYS A 379 23.85 28.77 12.00
C LYS A 379 24.24 28.11 10.67
N VAL A 380 25.27 28.63 9.98
CA VAL A 380 25.76 28.08 8.71
C VAL A 380 26.39 26.70 8.96
N GLN A 381 25.98 25.70 8.18
CA GLN A 381 26.49 24.31 8.26
C GLN A 381 27.27 23.90 7.00
N GLY A 382 27.19 24.68 5.93
CA GLY A 382 27.87 24.39 4.66
C GLY A 382 27.16 23.33 3.82
N GLN A 383 27.76 22.97 2.69
CA GLN A 383 27.17 22.00 1.77
C GLN A 383 27.42 20.56 2.23
N THR A 384 26.40 19.70 2.15
CA THR A 384 26.52 18.25 2.35
C THR A 384 25.95 17.52 1.14
N THR A 385 26.68 16.57 0.58
CA THR A 385 26.32 15.85 -0.63
C THR A 385 26.12 14.36 -0.38
N TYR A 386 25.21 13.77 -1.16
CA TYR A 386 24.91 12.34 -1.18
C TYR A 386 24.73 11.89 -2.62
N ASP A 387 25.45 10.85 -3.02
CA ASP A 387 25.35 10.14 -4.29
C ASP A 387 25.16 8.65 -3.99
N ASP A 388 23.91 8.19 -4.14
CA ASP A 388 23.50 6.83 -3.83
C ASP A 388 22.99 6.13 -5.10
N GLN A 389 23.46 4.90 -5.31
CA GLN A 389 23.14 4.10 -6.48
C GLN A 389 22.72 2.70 -6.07
N MET A 390 21.66 2.19 -6.68
CA MET A 390 21.19 0.82 -6.48
C MET A 390 20.97 0.15 -7.83
N LEU A 391 21.54 -1.05 -7.97
CA LEU A 391 21.29 -1.98 -9.07
C LEU A 391 20.68 -3.26 -8.49
N LEU A 392 19.53 -3.69 -9.03
CA LEU A 392 18.89 -4.96 -8.69
C LEU A 392 18.62 -5.76 -9.96
N LEU A 393 19.13 -6.98 -10.02
CA LEU A 393 18.80 -7.97 -11.04
C LEU A 393 18.10 -9.15 -10.36
N ARG A 394 16.93 -9.53 -10.83
CA ARG A 394 16.19 -10.69 -10.34
C ARG A 394 15.75 -11.56 -11.51
N SER A 395 15.92 -12.87 -11.35
CA SER A 395 15.41 -13.86 -12.29
C SER A 395 14.62 -14.91 -11.54
N GLU A 396 13.46 -15.27 -12.05
CA GLU A 396 12.49 -16.15 -11.41
C GLU A 396 11.83 -17.06 -12.43
N TYR A 397 11.83 -18.36 -12.14
CA TYR A 397 11.10 -19.37 -12.87
C TYR A 397 9.86 -19.81 -12.07
N GLN A 398 8.69 -19.76 -12.70
CA GLN A 398 7.44 -20.27 -12.14
C GLN A 398 6.93 -21.44 -12.98
N HIS A 399 6.73 -22.59 -12.33
CA HIS A 399 6.11 -23.76 -12.93
C HIS A 399 4.69 -23.94 -12.37
N PHE A 400 3.73 -24.14 -13.27
CA PHE A 400 2.33 -24.34 -12.96
C PHE A 400 1.97 -25.81 -13.18
N PHE A 401 1.65 -26.52 -12.10
CA PHE A 401 1.26 -27.93 -12.16
C PHE A 401 -0.23 -28.08 -12.48
N ASN A 402 -0.63 -29.25 -12.99
CA ASN A 402 -2.02 -29.56 -13.36
C ASN A 402 -2.98 -29.53 -12.15
N ASP A 403 -2.49 -29.80 -10.95
CA ASP A 403 -3.24 -29.71 -9.69
C ASP A 403 -3.37 -28.27 -9.17
N LYS A 404 -3.01 -27.27 -10.00
CA LYS A 404 -2.95 -25.83 -9.69
C LYS A 404 -1.89 -25.47 -8.64
N SER A 405 -0.97 -26.38 -8.32
CA SER A 405 0.21 -26.02 -7.53
C SER A 405 1.14 -25.12 -8.33
N ILE A 406 1.90 -24.28 -7.63
CA ILE A 406 2.87 -23.36 -8.23
C ILE A 406 4.19 -23.55 -7.51
N LEU A 407 5.24 -23.89 -8.25
CA LEU A 407 6.62 -23.84 -7.78
C LEU A 407 7.27 -22.58 -8.36
N THR A 408 7.78 -21.73 -7.48
CA THR A 408 8.57 -20.56 -7.84
C THR A 408 9.99 -20.77 -7.35
N VAL A 409 10.98 -20.63 -8.21
CA VAL A 409 12.41 -20.64 -7.85
C VAL A 409 13.08 -19.44 -8.49
N GLY A 410 14.05 -18.83 -7.82
CA GLY A 410 14.72 -17.69 -8.40
C GLY A 410 16.00 -17.29 -7.69
N THR A 411 16.63 -16.29 -8.29
CA THR A 411 17.89 -15.72 -7.87
C THR A 411 17.83 -14.20 -7.94
N GLU A 412 18.58 -13.55 -7.08
CA GLU A 412 18.65 -12.11 -6.99
C GLU A 412 20.09 -11.66 -6.77
N PHE A 413 20.50 -10.64 -7.52
CA PHE A 413 21.76 -9.95 -7.37
C PHE A 413 21.47 -8.47 -7.11
N GLY A 414 22.00 -7.95 -6.00
CA GLY A 414 21.91 -6.53 -5.64
C GLY A 414 23.29 -5.91 -5.53
N ASN A 415 23.43 -4.65 -5.94
CA ASN A 415 24.60 -3.83 -5.72
C ASN A 415 24.17 -2.41 -5.32
N ASP A 416 24.36 -2.11 -4.04
CA ASP A 416 24.07 -0.83 -3.42
C ASP A 416 25.40 -0.09 -3.18
N GLN A 417 25.42 1.20 -3.48
CA GLN A 417 26.59 2.05 -3.32
C GLN A 417 26.17 3.40 -2.77
N SER A 418 26.98 3.94 -1.87
CA SER A 418 26.77 5.27 -1.30
C SER A 418 28.08 6.02 -1.22
N LYS A 419 28.05 7.29 -1.64
CA LYS A 419 29.08 8.28 -1.35
C LYS A 419 28.39 9.48 -0.72
N ALA A 420 28.64 9.73 0.56
CA ALA A 420 28.01 10.80 1.29
C ALA A 420 28.99 11.45 2.26
N ASP A 421 28.91 12.77 2.42
CA ASP A 421 29.84 13.52 3.26
C ASP A 421 29.68 13.23 4.77
N VAL A 422 28.56 12.60 5.16
CA VAL A 422 28.27 12.16 6.55
C VAL A 422 28.81 10.76 6.86
N ILE A 423 29.34 10.05 5.86
CA ILE A 423 30.03 8.78 6.09
C ILE A 423 31.43 9.13 6.62
N ASN A 424 31.91 8.36 7.61
CA ASN A 424 33.25 8.56 8.15
C ASN A 424 34.28 8.63 7.01
N SER A 425 35.08 9.70 7.01
CA SER A 425 36.01 10.06 5.92
C SER A 425 37.02 8.97 5.57
N ILE A 426 37.28 8.03 6.49
CA ILE A 426 38.14 6.88 6.21
C ILE A 426 37.51 5.96 5.14
N TYR A 427 36.18 5.94 5.02
CA TYR A 427 35.41 5.16 4.05
C TYR A 427 35.07 6.00 2.81
N THR A 428 35.69 5.68 1.68
CA THR A 428 35.60 6.54 0.49
C THR A 428 34.33 6.31 -0.35
N GLN A 429 33.80 5.09 -0.35
CA GLN A 429 32.58 4.73 -1.09
C GLN A 429 32.09 3.35 -0.65
N PRO A 430 31.36 3.25 0.47
CA PRO A 430 30.81 1.98 0.91
C PRO A 430 29.96 1.30 -0.17
N THR A 431 30.13 -0.02 -0.26
CA THR A 431 29.39 -0.86 -1.18
C THR A 431 28.79 -2.03 -0.44
N GLN A 432 27.59 -2.41 -0.83
CA GLN A 432 26.88 -3.54 -0.28
C GLN A 432 26.29 -4.38 -1.42
N ARG A 433 26.69 -5.64 -1.50
CA ARG A 433 26.28 -6.54 -2.57
C ARG A 433 25.58 -7.75 -2.00
N THR A 434 24.58 -8.24 -2.71
CA THR A 434 23.80 -9.42 -2.29
C THR A 434 23.73 -10.40 -3.43
N LEU A 435 23.93 -11.68 -3.11
CA LEU A 435 23.50 -12.79 -3.93
C LEU A 435 22.50 -13.60 -3.11
N ALA A 436 21.35 -13.91 -3.68
CA ALA A 436 20.33 -14.69 -2.99
C ALA A 436 19.70 -15.74 -3.89
N LEU A 437 19.30 -16.85 -3.28
CA LEU A 437 18.55 -17.93 -3.90
C LEU A 437 17.26 -18.13 -3.10
N PHE A 438 16.14 -18.28 -3.79
CA PHE A 438 14.86 -18.50 -3.12
C PHE A 438 14.01 -19.54 -3.85
N GLY A 439 13.15 -20.20 -3.09
CA GLY A 439 12.17 -21.16 -3.56
C GLY A 439 10.87 -21.04 -2.77
N GLN A 440 9.74 -21.22 -3.44
CA GLN A 440 8.41 -21.20 -2.84
C GLN A 440 7.52 -22.23 -3.54
N LEU A 441 6.84 -23.06 -2.74
CA LEU A 441 5.82 -23.98 -3.20
C LEU A 441 4.46 -23.54 -2.64
N LYS A 442 3.51 -23.28 -3.53
CA LYS A 442 2.09 -23.14 -3.19
C LYS A 442 1.34 -24.35 -3.70
N LYS A 443 0.59 -25.02 -2.82
CA LYS A 443 -0.13 -26.25 -3.17
C LYS A 443 -1.51 -26.29 -2.52
N ASN A 444 -2.52 -26.67 -3.31
CA ASN A 444 -3.83 -27.02 -2.79
C ASN A 444 -3.78 -28.49 -2.34
N ILE A 445 -3.85 -28.75 -1.04
CA ILE A 445 -3.90 -30.13 -0.52
C ILE A 445 -5.30 -30.72 -0.76
N SER A 446 -6.33 -29.88 -0.66
CA SER A 446 -7.72 -30.21 -0.97
C SER A 446 -8.45 -28.96 -1.45
N THR A 447 -9.76 -29.04 -1.65
CA THR A 447 -10.61 -27.87 -1.92
C THR A 447 -10.66 -26.87 -0.76
N LEU A 448 -10.41 -27.34 0.47
CA LEU A 448 -10.48 -26.52 1.69
C LEU A 448 -9.10 -26.05 2.18
N TRP A 449 -8.05 -26.85 1.94
CA TRP A 449 -6.72 -26.61 2.51
C TRP A 449 -5.69 -26.22 1.46
N LYS A 450 -4.97 -25.13 1.71
CA LYS A 450 -3.85 -24.67 0.88
C LYS A 450 -2.62 -24.44 1.75
N ILE A 451 -1.46 -24.81 1.22
CA ILE A 451 -0.16 -24.53 1.85
C ILE A 451 0.67 -23.60 0.97
N ASP A 452 1.47 -22.78 1.62
CA ASP A 452 2.45 -21.89 1.01
C ASP A 452 3.72 -21.92 1.86
N ALA A 453 4.72 -22.65 1.39
CA ALA A 453 6.00 -22.82 2.05
C ALA A 453 7.10 -22.22 1.18
N GLY A 454 8.06 -21.54 1.80
CA GLY A 454 9.18 -20.95 1.08
C GLY A 454 10.44 -20.84 1.92
N ILE A 455 11.56 -20.73 1.23
CA ILE A 455 12.88 -20.54 1.83
C ILE A 455 13.69 -19.62 0.95
N ARG A 456 14.49 -18.77 1.59
CA ARG A 456 15.50 -17.94 0.93
C ARG A 456 16.81 -18.01 1.68
N TYR A 457 17.89 -18.06 0.93
CA TYR A 457 19.24 -17.87 1.41
C TYR A 457 19.79 -16.55 0.85
N ASP A 458 20.23 -15.65 1.71
CA ASP A 458 20.90 -14.40 1.34
C ASP A 458 22.38 -14.47 1.77
N HIS A 459 23.30 -14.24 0.82
CA HIS A 459 24.72 -13.99 1.07
C HIS A 459 25.03 -12.54 0.70
N ARG A 460 25.09 -11.67 1.70
CA ARG A 460 25.31 -10.23 1.56
C ARG A 460 26.71 -9.87 2.04
N TRP A 461 27.38 -8.98 1.35
CA TRP A 461 28.69 -8.51 1.77
C TRP A 461 28.87 -7.02 1.64
N VAL A 462 29.59 -6.46 2.60
CA VAL A 462 29.77 -5.02 2.77
C VAL A 462 31.25 -4.68 2.84
N ARG A 463 31.62 -3.56 2.21
CA ARG A 463 32.95 -2.96 2.33
C ARG A 463 32.78 -1.45 2.51
N GLY A 464 33.50 -0.85 3.45
CA GLY A 464 33.56 0.61 3.60
C GLY A 464 34.35 1.32 2.49
N GLY A 465 35.07 0.57 1.66
CA GLY A 465 35.83 1.06 0.53
C GLY A 465 36.74 -0.04 -0.02
N LYS A 466 37.48 0.25 -1.10
CA LYS A 466 38.33 -0.76 -1.76
C LYS A 466 39.39 -1.38 -0.84
N ASN A 467 39.88 -0.61 0.13
CA ASN A 467 40.95 -1.01 1.05
C ASN A 467 40.44 -1.65 2.35
N TYR A 468 39.12 -1.77 2.54
CA TYR A 468 38.53 -2.31 3.76
C TYR A 468 38.20 -3.79 3.63
N THR A 469 38.32 -4.51 4.75
CA THR A 469 37.96 -5.92 4.83
C THR A 469 36.47 -6.12 4.53
N LYS A 470 36.19 -7.21 3.81
CA LYS A 470 34.82 -7.62 3.45
C LYS A 470 34.13 -8.17 4.69
N LYS A 471 32.99 -7.59 5.08
CA LYS A 471 32.06 -8.18 6.06
C LYS A 471 31.02 -9.00 5.33
N ILE A 472 30.67 -10.16 5.88
CA ILE A 472 29.73 -11.11 5.29
C ILE A 472 28.55 -11.27 6.25
N PHE A 473 27.35 -11.21 5.70
CA PHE A 473 26.09 -11.43 6.39
C PHE A 473 25.34 -12.52 5.64
N GLU A 474 25.05 -13.61 6.33
CA GLU A 474 24.32 -14.75 5.78
C GLU A 474 23.02 -14.93 6.54
N ALA A 475 21.96 -15.29 5.82
CA ALA A 475 20.64 -15.46 6.41
C ALA A 475 19.82 -16.53 5.70
N ILE A 476 19.06 -17.28 6.49
CA ILE A 476 18.02 -18.19 6.00
C ILE A 476 16.67 -17.67 6.49
N SER A 477 15.77 -17.40 5.55
CA SER A 477 14.43 -16.86 5.80
C SER A 477 13.35 -17.88 5.41
N PRO A 478 12.99 -18.83 6.29
CA PRO A 478 11.88 -19.75 6.06
C PRO A 478 10.52 -19.05 6.19
N LYS A 479 9.54 -19.58 5.47
CA LYS A 479 8.14 -19.17 5.47
C LYS A 479 7.26 -20.41 5.44
N PHE A 480 6.24 -20.44 6.27
CA PHE A 480 5.19 -21.45 6.22
C PHE A 480 3.83 -20.81 6.53
N ASN A 481 2.91 -20.93 5.57
CA ASN A 481 1.53 -20.48 5.68
C ASN A 481 0.59 -21.65 5.38
N LEU A 482 -0.45 -21.78 6.19
CA LEU A 482 -1.54 -22.74 6.04
C LEU A 482 -2.85 -21.98 5.96
N TYR A 483 -3.64 -22.25 4.92
CA TYR A 483 -4.93 -21.63 4.69
C TYR A 483 -6.04 -22.67 4.76
N PHE A 484 -7.12 -22.34 5.45
CA PHE A 484 -8.34 -23.12 5.51
C PHE A 484 -9.50 -22.28 5.00
N GLN A 485 -10.08 -22.68 3.88
CA GLN A 485 -11.21 -22.01 3.24
C GLN A 485 -12.47 -22.85 3.48
N SER A 486 -13.18 -22.58 4.58
CA SER A 486 -14.36 -23.37 4.98
C SER A 486 -15.56 -23.14 4.05
N THR A 487 -15.63 -21.97 3.42
CA THR A 487 -16.60 -21.60 2.39
C THR A 487 -15.91 -20.64 1.40
N PRO A 488 -16.48 -20.35 0.21
CA PRO A 488 -15.90 -19.35 -0.70
C PRO A 488 -15.66 -17.97 -0.05
N THR A 489 -16.39 -17.66 1.02
CA THR A 489 -16.40 -16.35 1.66
C THR A 489 -15.57 -16.29 2.95
N LYS A 490 -15.26 -17.43 3.57
CA LYS A 490 -14.57 -17.50 4.87
C LYS A 490 -13.22 -18.16 4.71
N GLN A 491 -12.17 -17.44 5.11
CA GLN A 491 -10.80 -17.91 5.08
C GLN A 491 -10.16 -17.75 6.45
N TYR A 492 -9.49 -18.80 6.91
CA TYR A 492 -8.62 -18.79 8.07
C TYR A 492 -7.18 -18.98 7.60
N HIS A 493 -6.22 -18.37 8.28
CA HIS A 493 -4.81 -18.57 8.01
C HIS A 493 -4.01 -18.73 9.29
N PHE A 494 -2.98 -19.55 9.19
CA PHE A 494 -1.90 -19.66 10.15
C PHE A 494 -0.58 -19.42 9.42
N SER A 495 0.30 -18.63 10.01
CA SER A 495 1.56 -18.23 9.42
C SER A 495 2.69 -18.28 10.45
N ILE A 496 3.82 -18.87 10.10
CA ILE A 496 5.07 -18.79 10.86
C ILE A 496 6.23 -18.47 9.92
N ASN A 497 6.74 -17.25 10.03
CA ASN A 497 7.65 -16.68 9.04
C ASN A 497 8.84 -16.02 9.73
N ARG A 498 10.02 -16.15 9.13
CA ARG A 498 11.23 -15.47 9.58
C ARG A 498 11.64 -14.38 8.58
N GLY A 499 11.86 -13.19 9.10
CA GLY A 499 12.40 -12.03 8.41
C GLY A 499 13.85 -11.77 8.77
N PHE A 500 14.56 -11.08 7.89
CA PHE A 500 15.97 -10.72 8.06
C PHE A 500 16.24 -9.28 7.62
N ARG A 501 17.19 -8.64 8.28
CA ARG A 501 17.75 -7.35 7.86
C ARG A 501 19.24 -7.27 8.19
N ALA A 502 20.07 -7.11 7.17
CA ALA A 502 21.45 -6.67 7.35
C ALA A 502 21.51 -5.19 7.77
N PRO A 503 22.55 -4.74 8.47
CA PRO A 503 22.75 -3.31 8.72
C PRO A 503 22.85 -2.50 7.42
N SER A 504 22.34 -1.25 7.45
CA SER A 504 22.50 -0.26 6.39
C SER A 504 23.93 0.32 6.37
N ILE A 505 24.29 1.01 5.29
CA ILE A 505 25.61 1.66 5.18
C ILE A 505 25.82 2.68 6.29
N SER A 506 24.81 3.51 6.60
CA SER A 506 24.89 4.49 7.70
C SER A 506 24.96 3.81 9.07
N GLU A 507 24.21 2.73 9.29
CA GLU A 507 24.32 1.97 10.55
C GLU A 507 25.73 1.41 10.77
N LEU A 508 26.51 1.14 9.71
CA LEU A 508 27.87 0.61 9.82
C LEU A 508 28.97 1.67 9.84
N PHE A 509 28.79 2.78 9.13
CA PHE A 509 29.90 3.66 8.72
C PHE A 509 29.63 5.17 8.88
N LEU A 510 28.48 5.58 9.42
CA LEU A 510 28.15 7.00 9.65
C LEU A 510 29.12 7.65 10.66
N GLU A 511 29.46 8.91 10.44
CA GLU A 511 30.08 9.79 11.44
C GLU A 511 29.59 11.22 11.18
N HIS A 512 28.66 11.68 12.01
CA HIS A 512 27.98 12.94 11.76
C HIS A 512 27.53 13.63 13.04
N GLU A 513 27.84 14.91 13.16
CA GLU A 513 27.27 15.77 14.19
C GLU A 513 25.99 16.43 13.68
N SER A 514 24.89 16.18 14.39
CA SER A 514 23.60 16.77 14.08
C SER A 514 23.55 18.26 14.44
N SER A 515 22.59 18.98 13.85
CA SER A 515 22.38 20.41 14.13
C SER A 515 21.95 20.72 15.58
N TYR A 516 21.68 19.69 16.38
CA TYR A 516 21.28 19.78 17.79
C TYR A 516 22.33 19.15 18.72
N GLY A 517 23.58 18.99 18.26
CA GLY A 517 24.74 18.67 19.10
C GLY A 517 24.98 17.18 19.36
N LEU A 518 24.09 16.29 18.91
CA LEU A 518 24.32 14.85 19.03
C LEU A 518 25.26 14.37 17.93
N GLN A 519 26.35 13.71 18.34
CA GLN A 519 27.28 13.00 17.45
C GLN A 519 26.76 11.58 17.21
N PHE A 520 26.55 11.23 15.95
CA PHE A 520 26.13 9.91 15.50
C PHE A 520 27.32 9.14 14.94
N ARG A 521 27.50 7.90 15.41
CA ARG A 521 28.57 7.00 14.98
C ARG A 521 27.98 5.63 14.58
N GLY A 522 28.29 5.22 13.37
CA GLY A 522 28.00 3.88 12.88
C GLY A 522 28.91 2.85 13.55
N ASN A 523 28.36 1.68 13.82
CA ASN A 523 29.08 0.58 14.44
C ASN A 523 29.36 -0.51 13.40
N SER A 524 30.62 -0.61 13.01
CA SER A 524 31.00 -1.58 12.00
C SER A 524 30.82 -3.04 12.47
N THR A 525 30.73 -3.31 13.78
CA THR A 525 30.63 -4.69 14.34
C THR A 525 29.21 -5.26 14.39
N LEU A 526 28.21 -4.47 13.96
CA LEU A 526 26.81 -4.88 13.97
C LEU A 526 26.58 -6.25 13.31
N GLN A 527 25.72 -7.02 13.96
CA GLN A 527 25.17 -8.26 13.42
C GLN A 527 23.84 -7.99 12.71
N PRO A 528 23.44 -8.88 11.80
CA PRO A 528 22.11 -8.79 11.21
C PRO A 528 21.00 -9.05 12.21
N GLU A 529 19.86 -8.42 11.94
CA GLU A 529 18.65 -8.55 12.74
C GLU A 529 17.70 -9.61 12.14
N TYR A 530 17.01 -10.34 13.02
CA TYR A 530 16.00 -11.32 12.64
C TYR A 530 14.68 -11.08 13.36
N LEU A 531 13.57 -11.36 12.66
CA LEU A 531 12.23 -11.39 13.23
C LEU A 531 11.59 -12.73 12.95
N THR A 532 11.21 -13.48 13.98
CA THR A 532 10.33 -14.64 13.85
C THR A 532 8.91 -14.23 14.25
N ALA A 533 7.97 -14.34 13.33
CA ALA A 533 6.58 -13.98 13.57
C ALA A 533 5.66 -15.19 13.42
N ALA A 534 4.71 -15.32 14.33
CA ALA A 534 3.59 -16.25 14.24
C ALA A 534 2.27 -15.45 14.18
N GLU A 535 1.36 -15.85 13.30
CA GLU A 535 0.06 -15.19 13.11
C GLU A 535 -1.05 -16.21 12.91
N ILE A 536 -2.20 -15.94 13.50
CA ILE A 536 -3.48 -16.58 13.17
C ILE A 536 -4.43 -15.49 12.72
N GLY A 537 -5.13 -15.69 11.62
CA GLY A 537 -6.15 -14.76 11.19
C GLY A 537 -7.36 -15.39 10.55
N PHE A 538 -8.39 -14.57 10.44
CA PHE A 538 -9.68 -14.89 9.88
C PHE A 538 -10.15 -13.73 9.02
N LYS A 539 -10.76 -14.06 7.88
CA LYS A 539 -11.30 -13.09 6.93
C LYS A 539 -12.64 -13.60 6.41
N ASN A 540 -13.64 -12.73 6.43
CA ASN A 540 -14.95 -12.99 5.85
C ASN A 540 -15.26 -11.98 4.73
N HIS A 541 -15.72 -12.52 3.62
CA HIS A 541 -16.16 -11.82 2.41
C HIS A 541 -17.58 -12.22 2.01
N ALA A 542 -18.42 -12.58 2.98
CA ALA A 542 -19.77 -13.13 2.79
C ALA A 542 -20.60 -12.41 1.72
N ASN A 543 -20.45 -11.08 1.59
CA ASN A 543 -20.91 -10.28 0.47
C ASN A 543 -20.04 -9.01 0.35
N GLN A 544 -20.00 -8.35 -0.82
CA GLN A 544 -19.31 -7.06 -1.00
C GLN A 544 -19.76 -5.96 -0.02
N LYS A 545 -20.89 -6.17 0.67
CA LYS A 545 -21.47 -5.25 1.67
C LYS A 545 -20.96 -5.45 3.10
N TYR A 546 -20.42 -6.63 3.42
CA TYR A 546 -19.97 -6.96 4.78
C TYR A 546 -18.68 -7.75 4.69
N THR A 547 -17.57 -7.05 4.86
CA THR A 547 -16.25 -7.67 4.97
C THR A 547 -15.67 -7.37 6.33
N TYR A 548 -15.06 -8.37 6.96
CA TYR A 548 -14.36 -8.15 8.22
C TYR A 548 -13.23 -9.16 8.39
N PHE A 549 -12.25 -8.78 9.20
CA PHE A 549 -11.09 -9.60 9.49
C PHE A 549 -10.70 -9.49 10.96
N THR A 550 -9.96 -10.49 11.42
CA THR A 550 -9.33 -10.52 12.72
C THR A 550 -8.00 -11.21 12.59
N ASN A 551 -6.93 -10.60 13.10
CA ASN A 551 -5.59 -11.19 13.14
C ASN A 551 -5.05 -11.10 14.56
N ILE A 552 -4.37 -12.15 15.01
CA ILE A 552 -3.63 -12.19 16.27
C ILE A 552 -2.20 -12.56 15.89
N PHE A 553 -1.23 -11.82 16.42
CA PHE A 553 0.17 -12.00 16.05
C PHE A 553 1.10 -11.96 17.27
N TYR A 554 2.23 -12.64 17.10
CA TYR A 554 3.35 -12.63 18.01
C TYR A 554 4.65 -12.48 17.21
N ASN A 555 5.50 -11.55 17.62
CA ASN A 555 6.73 -11.15 16.97
C ASN A 555 7.89 -11.30 17.97
N TYR A 556 8.96 -11.97 17.56
CA TYR A 556 10.20 -12.10 18.32
C TYR A 556 11.38 -11.60 17.50
N TYR A 557 12.00 -10.52 17.96
CA TYR A 557 13.18 -9.92 17.34
C TYR A 557 14.44 -10.39 18.06
N ASN A 558 15.40 -10.88 17.28
CA ASN A 558 16.76 -11.14 17.73
C ASN A 558 17.72 -10.15 17.08
N ASP A 559 18.64 -9.61 17.88
CA ASP A 559 19.65 -8.63 17.47
C ASP A 559 19.05 -7.40 16.76
N MET A 560 17.97 -6.85 17.33
CA MET A 560 17.27 -5.66 16.83
C MET A 560 18.23 -4.47 16.72
N ILE A 561 18.58 -4.06 15.50
CA ILE A 561 19.47 -2.93 15.28
C ILE A 561 18.74 -1.62 15.62
N ASP A 562 19.36 -0.81 16.48
CA ASP A 562 18.80 0.47 16.92
C ASP A 562 19.92 1.49 17.14
N PHE A 563 19.64 2.78 16.98
CA PHE A 563 20.55 3.85 17.41
C PHE A 563 20.23 4.20 18.86
N VAL A 564 21.18 3.92 19.75
CA VAL A 564 21.07 4.17 21.19
C VAL A 564 21.81 5.47 21.50
N TYR A 565 21.19 6.33 22.30
CA TYR A 565 21.76 7.61 22.67
C TYR A 565 22.86 7.46 23.74
N SER A 566 24.05 7.01 23.34
CA SER A 566 25.28 6.96 24.14
C SER A 566 26.19 8.18 23.87
N ILE A 567 27.39 8.21 24.48
CA ILE A 567 28.44 9.18 24.12
C ILE A 567 29.50 8.47 23.26
N PRO A 568 29.50 8.67 21.93
CA PRO A 568 28.49 9.29 21.05
C PRO A 568 27.28 8.37 20.81
N VAL A 569 26.25 8.84 20.10
CA VAL A 569 25.07 8.04 19.73
C VAL A 569 25.52 6.92 18.79
N GLU A 570 25.30 5.68 19.17
CA GLU A 570 25.81 4.51 18.45
C GLU A 570 24.71 3.57 17.99
N SER A 571 24.92 2.97 16.82
CA SER A 571 24.10 1.84 16.38
C SER A 571 24.52 0.56 17.11
N LEU A 572 23.57 -0.15 17.70
CA LEU A 572 23.80 -1.36 18.50
C LEU A 572 22.73 -2.42 18.22
N ASN A 573 23.03 -3.68 18.49
CA ASN A 573 22.06 -4.77 18.49
C ASN A 573 21.40 -4.90 19.88
N ARG A 574 20.10 -4.59 19.99
CA ARG A 574 19.27 -4.90 21.15
C ARG A 574 18.85 -6.37 21.09
N THR A 575 19.12 -7.14 22.13
CA THR A 575 18.77 -8.56 22.16
C THR A 575 17.38 -8.79 22.74
N ASN A 576 16.60 -9.66 22.10
CA ASN A 576 15.35 -10.24 22.61
C ASN A 576 14.20 -9.24 22.83
N VAL A 577 13.71 -8.62 21.76
CA VAL A 577 12.48 -7.80 21.78
C VAL A 577 11.27 -8.65 21.41
N LYS A 578 10.19 -8.55 22.19
CA LYS A 578 8.91 -9.24 21.93
C LYS A 578 7.83 -8.23 21.59
N GLY A 579 6.95 -8.60 20.67
CA GLY A 579 5.73 -7.85 20.38
C GLY A 579 4.54 -8.78 20.20
N TYR A 580 3.39 -8.45 20.76
CA TYR A 580 2.16 -9.21 20.55
C TYR A 580 0.99 -8.26 20.43
N GLY A 581 -0.05 -8.71 19.74
CA GLY A 581 -1.19 -7.85 19.49
C GLY A 581 -2.28 -8.52 18.69
N PHE A 582 -3.32 -7.74 18.44
CA PHE A 582 -4.41 -8.16 17.57
C PHE A 582 -4.94 -6.99 16.75
N GLU A 583 -5.45 -7.31 15.57
CA GLU A 583 -6.03 -6.38 14.61
C GLU A 583 -7.43 -6.86 14.29
N LEU A 584 -8.41 -5.97 14.31
CA LEU A 584 -9.76 -6.24 13.83
C LEU A 584 -10.19 -5.10 12.93
N GLY A 585 -11.03 -5.40 11.96
CA GLY A 585 -11.60 -4.36 11.13
C GLY A 585 -12.59 -4.90 10.13
N GLY A 586 -13.24 -3.99 9.43
CA GLY A 586 -14.22 -4.34 8.42
C GLY A 586 -14.78 -3.13 7.68
N ASP A 587 -15.58 -3.47 6.69
CA ASP A 587 -16.33 -2.58 5.83
C ASP A 587 -17.78 -3.04 5.83
N PHE A 588 -18.66 -2.16 6.28
CA PHE A 588 -20.05 -2.46 6.59
C PHE A 588 -20.95 -1.42 5.93
N TYR A 589 -21.95 -1.85 5.17
CA TYR A 589 -23.06 -0.98 4.81
C TYR A 589 -24.04 -0.93 6.00
N LEU A 590 -24.28 0.26 6.55
CA LEU A 590 -25.25 0.46 7.62
C LEU A 590 -26.67 0.11 7.13
N PRO A 591 -27.61 -0.23 8.05
CA PRO A 591 -28.99 -0.54 7.69
C PRO A 591 -29.62 0.49 6.74
N PHE A 592 -30.44 0.01 5.81
CA PHE A 592 -31.08 0.81 4.76
C PHE A 592 -30.08 1.53 3.80
N ASN A 593 -28.82 1.08 3.75
CA ASN A 593 -27.74 1.69 2.97
C ASN A 593 -27.53 3.19 3.26
N ILE A 594 -27.81 3.63 4.49
CA ILE A 594 -27.71 5.05 4.88
C ILE A 594 -26.28 5.56 4.76
N ALA A 595 -25.30 4.72 5.10
CA ALA A 595 -23.88 5.01 4.93
C ALA A 595 -23.06 3.71 4.86
N ARG A 596 -21.81 3.82 4.42
CA ARG A 596 -20.79 2.79 4.48
C ARG A 596 -19.79 3.16 5.58
N LEU A 597 -19.56 2.24 6.50
CA LEU A 597 -18.65 2.34 7.63
C LEU A 597 -17.43 1.46 7.38
N GLU A 598 -16.26 2.06 7.24
CA GLU A 598 -14.97 1.38 7.35
C GLU A 598 -14.47 1.58 8.78
N LEU A 599 -14.16 0.50 9.50
CA LEU A 599 -13.65 0.57 10.87
C LEU A 599 -12.48 -0.39 11.03
N SER A 600 -11.48 0.04 11.79
CA SER A 600 -10.39 -0.83 12.17
C SER A 600 -9.79 -0.44 13.52
N TYR A 601 -9.41 -1.44 14.29
CA TYR A 601 -8.77 -1.31 15.58
C TYR A 601 -7.53 -2.21 15.62
N SER A 602 -6.47 -1.73 16.28
CA SER A 602 -5.27 -2.53 16.53
C SER A 602 -4.76 -2.29 17.93
N TYR A 603 -4.43 -3.39 18.61
CA TYR A 603 -3.70 -3.42 19.86
C TYR A 603 -2.27 -3.92 19.62
N LEU A 604 -1.29 -3.28 20.25
CA LEU A 604 0.11 -3.69 20.22
C LEU A 604 0.72 -3.51 21.61
N ASP A 605 1.44 -4.51 22.09
CA ASP A 605 2.35 -4.37 23.21
C ASP A 605 3.74 -4.89 22.82
N MET A 606 4.78 -4.15 23.20
CA MET A 606 6.17 -4.44 22.86
C MET A 606 7.10 -4.21 24.04
N ILE A 607 7.95 -5.20 24.31
CA ILE A 607 8.82 -5.24 25.49
C ILE A 607 10.23 -5.64 25.08
N ASP A 608 11.23 -4.94 25.60
CA ASP A 608 12.64 -5.33 25.58
C ASP A 608 12.90 -6.24 26.79
N LEU A 609 13.22 -7.51 26.57
CA LEU A 609 13.38 -8.47 27.67
C LEU A 609 14.64 -8.22 28.50
N LYS A 610 15.68 -7.63 27.89
CA LYS A 610 16.96 -7.37 28.56
C LYS A 610 16.89 -6.06 29.36
N ASN A 611 16.20 -5.05 28.83
CA ASN A 611 16.07 -3.74 29.46
C ASN A 611 14.59 -3.44 29.72
N LYS A 612 13.96 -4.15 30.67
CA LYS A 612 12.53 -3.98 30.97
C LYS A 612 12.16 -2.56 31.41
N ASP A 613 13.11 -1.84 31.99
CA ASP A 613 12.93 -0.46 32.44
C ASP A 613 13.01 0.56 31.29
N LEU A 614 13.51 0.16 30.11
CA LEU A 614 13.57 1.00 28.91
C LEU A 614 12.39 0.67 27.97
N PRO A 615 11.45 1.61 27.77
CA PRO A 615 10.33 1.38 26.86
C PRO A 615 10.83 1.29 25.42
N ILE A 616 10.05 0.59 24.61
CA ILE A 616 10.23 0.59 23.18
C ILE A 616 9.45 1.79 22.61
N LEU A 617 10.19 2.79 22.10
CA LEU A 617 9.69 4.14 21.80
C LEU A 617 8.72 4.19 20.61
N TYR A 618 7.95 5.28 20.48
CA TYR A 618 7.10 5.61 19.32
C TYR A 618 6.07 4.55 18.90
N ARG A 619 5.57 3.76 19.86
CA ARG A 619 4.58 2.70 19.67
C ARG A 619 3.40 2.93 20.60
N SER A 620 2.25 3.29 20.01
CA SER A 620 0.99 3.38 20.76
C SER A 620 0.34 2.02 20.91
N ASN A 621 -0.17 1.74 22.11
CA ASN A 621 -0.85 0.49 22.40
C ASN A 621 -2.18 0.35 21.67
N HIS A 622 -3.00 1.42 21.63
CA HIS A 622 -4.34 1.38 21.05
C HIS A 622 -4.45 2.36 19.88
N LYS A 623 -5.00 1.87 18.76
CA LYS A 623 -5.28 2.70 17.58
C LYS A 623 -6.62 2.33 16.99
N ILE A 624 -7.41 3.33 16.61
CA ILE A 624 -8.64 3.17 15.85
C ILE A 624 -8.57 4.05 14.60
N LYS A 625 -8.87 3.48 13.44
CA LYS A 625 -9.04 4.24 12.20
C LYS A 625 -10.34 3.85 11.55
N GLY A 626 -11.08 4.81 11.03
CA GLY A 626 -12.28 4.51 10.27
C GLY A 626 -12.77 5.67 9.42
N SER A 627 -13.82 5.39 8.66
CA SER A 627 -14.54 6.39 7.90
C SER A 627 -16.02 6.03 7.80
N ILE A 628 -16.87 7.04 7.82
CA ILE A 628 -18.29 6.94 7.52
C ILE A 628 -18.53 7.72 6.24
N SER A 629 -18.99 7.05 5.19
CA SER A 629 -19.24 7.66 3.88
C SER A 629 -20.67 7.48 3.44
N ARG A 630 -21.27 8.54 2.91
CA ARG A 630 -22.65 8.56 2.42
C ARG A 630 -22.71 9.20 1.06
N LYS A 631 -23.36 8.52 0.12
CA LYS A 631 -23.78 9.14 -1.14
C LYS A 631 -25.02 10.00 -0.86
N ILE A 632 -24.91 11.29 -1.15
CA ILE A 632 -26.01 12.25 -1.09
C ILE A 632 -26.34 12.61 -2.53
N PHE A 633 -27.53 12.23 -2.99
CA PHE A 633 -27.89 12.24 -4.42
C PHE A 633 -26.94 11.35 -5.27
N ASN A 634 -27.24 11.18 -6.56
CA ASN A 634 -26.45 10.30 -7.44
C ASN A 634 -25.04 10.83 -7.77
N PHE A 635 -24.70 12.06 -7.36
CA PHE A 635 -23.49 12.78 -7.80
C PHE A 635 -22.60 13.31 -6.66
N THR A 636 -23.02 13.26 -5.39
CA THR A 636 -22.22 13.75 -4.26
C THR A 636 -21.93 12.63 -3.26
N ASN A 637 -20.69 12.53 -2.81
CA ASN A 637 -20.27 11.65 -1.72
C ASN A 637 -19.67 12.50 -0.61
N ILE A 638 -20.15 12.31 0.62
CA ILE A 638 -19.58 12.90 1.82
C ILE A 638 -18.92 11.79 2.64
N SER A 639 -17.74 12.04 3.17
CA SER A 639 -17.04 11.10 4.04
C SER A 639 -16.50 11.84 5.27
N LEU A 640 -16.75 11.30 6.46
CA LEU A 640 -16.09 11.67 7.70
C LEU A 640 -15.06 10.59 8.03
N LEU A 641 -13.78 10.94 8.05
CA LEU A 641 -12.70 10.05 8.46
C LEU A 641 -12.32 10.39 9.90
N PHE A 642 -11.95 9.37 10.67
CA PHE A 642 -11.47 9.56 12.03
C PHE A 642 -10.26 8.66 12.31
N ASN A 643 -9.36 9.18 13.13
CA ASN A 643 -8.11 8.52 13.50
C ASN A 643 -7.82 8.81 14.97
N TYR A 644 -7.80 7.77 15.78
CA TYR A 644 -7.43 7.79 17.19
C TYR A 644 -6.14 7.00 17.41
N LYS A 645 -5.25 7.56 18.21
CA LYS A 645 -4.01 6.94 18.65
C LYS A 645 -3.82 7.25 20.13
N SER A 646 -3.63 6.22 20.96
CA SER A 646 -3.32 6.39 22.39
C SER A 646 -1.95 7.03 22.58
N SER A 647 -1.66 7.48 23.79
CA SER A 647 -0.33 7.96 24.18
C SER A 647 0.78 6.97 23.78
N GLN A 648 1.95 7.50 23.45
CA GLN A 648 3.17 6.73 23.18
C GLN A 648 4.37 7.39 23.85
N LYS A 649 5.32 6.56 24.30
CA LYS A 649 6.55 7.03 24.93
C LYS A 649 7.60 7.43 23.90
N TYR A 650 8.37 8.47 24.20
CA TYR A 650 9.58 8.83 23.49
C TYR A 650 10.70 9.18 24.50
N GLU A 651 11.92 9.17 24.01
CA GLU A 651 13.10 9.59 24.78
C GLU A 651 13.45 11.01 24.34
N ASP A 652 13.35 11.98 25.25
CA ASP A 652 13.57 13.38 24.92
C ASP A 652 15.06 13.70 24.77
N PHE A 653 15.61 13.29 23.64
CA PHE A 653 17.01 13.53 23.25
C PHE A 653 17.39 15.02 23.08
N LEU A 654 16.46 15.95 23.32
CA LEU A 654 16.71 17.40 23.30
C LEU A 654 16.81 18.01 24.70
N SER A 655 16.45 17.25 25.75
CA SER A 655 16.50 17.73 27.13
C SER A 655 17.94 17.93 27.60
N ASP A 656 18.18 19.01 28.34
CA ASP A 656 19.44 19.26 29.05
C ASP A 656 19.59 18.39 30.32
N ASP A 657 18.50 17.78 30.80
CA ASP A 657 18.49 16.83 31.92
C ASP A 657 18.77 15.40 31.45
N HIS A 658 20.04 15.10 31.16
CA HIS A 658 20.48 13.80 30.67
C HIS A 658 21.69 13.28 31.46
N PRO A 659 21.49 12.71 32.67
CA PRO A 659 22.60 12.13 33.42
C PRO A 659 23.27 11.03 32.60
N VAL A 660 24.60 11.01 32.66
CA VAL A 660 25.42 9.95 32.06
C VAL A 660 25.54 8.83 33.08
N ILE A 661 24.93 7.68 32.78
CA ILE A 661 25.00 6.47 33.61
C ILE A 661 25.56 5.36 32.72
N ASP A 662 26.67 4.75 33.12
CA ASP A 662 27.35 3.69 32.35
C ASP A 662 27.71 4.08 30.90
N ASN A 663 28.19 5.32 30.69
CA ASN A 663 28.47 5.91 29.36
C ASN A 663 27.26 6.04 28.41
N ILE A 664 26.04 5.91 28.94
CA ILE A 664 24.80 6.08 28.21
C ILE A 664 24.12 7.35 28.71
N PHE A 665 23.67 8.21 27.79
CA PHE A 665 22.80 9.31 28.17
C PHE A 665 21.45 8.74 28.55
N ARG A 666 20.96 9.09 29.74
CA ARG A 666 19.61 8.77 30.16
C ARG A 666 18.73 10.00 29.95
N PHE A 667 18.28 10.17 28.73
CA PHE A 667 17.29 11.21 28.44
C PHE A 667 15.95 10.87 29.11
N PRO A 668 15.18 11.88 29.52
CA PRO A 668 13.91 11.67 30.19
C PRO A 668 12.93 10.99 29.22
N ILE A 669 12.16 10.06 29.76
CA ILE A 669 11.11 9.38 29.02
C ILE A 669 9.84 10.21 29.16
N GLU A 670 9.42 10.77 28.04
CA GLU A 670 8.23 11.61 27.94
C GLU A 670 7.12 10.92 27.15
N ASN A 671 5.92 11.49 27.20
CA ASN A 671 4.76 10.97 26.48
C ASN A 671 4.31 11.93 25.39
N ILE A 672 4.15 11.42 24.17
CA ILE A 672 3.30 12.08 23.18
C ILE A 672 1.86 11.79 23.58
N PRO A 673 1.01 12.81 23.81
CA PRO A 673 -0.34 12.63 24.28
C PRO A 673 -1.18 11.84 23.27
N GLU A 674 -2.29 11.29 23.74
CA GLU A 674 -3.29 10.71 22.86
C GLU A 674 -3.80 11.74 21.85
N THR A 675 -4.11 11.27 20.65
CA THR A 675 -4.49 12.13 19.53
C THR A 675 -5.74 11.60 18.87
N ILE A 676 -6.75 12.46 18.71
CA ILE A 676 -7.97 12.20 17.95
C ILE A 676 -8.05 13.24 16.84
N LEU A 677 -8.17 12.77 15.59
CA LEU A 677 -8.30 13.61 14.41
C LEU A 677 -9.52 13.20 13.60
N PHE A 678 -10.20 14.21 13.08
CA PHE A 678 -11.33 14.06 12.18
C PHE A 678 -11.07 14.84 10.90
N ASP A 679 -11.31 14.20 9.76
CA ASP A 679 -11.22 14.81 8.44
C ASP A 679 -12.57 14.72 7.73
N LEU A 680 -13.00 15.80 7.09
CA LEU A 680 -14.22 15.86 6.29
C LEU A 680 -13.87 15.91 4.81
N GLN A 681 -14.49 15.06 4.01
CA GLN A 681 -14.29 14.98 2.58
C GLN A 681 -15.62 15.09 1.84
N LEU A 682 -15.61 15.84 0.74
CA LEU A 682 -16.71 15.98 -0.18
C LEU A 682 -16.22 15.72 -1.61
N ILE A 683 -16.85 14.77 -2.31
CA ILE A 683 -16.60 14.51 -3.73
C ILE A 683 -17.90 14.79 -4.49
N LYS A 684 -17.88 15.73 -5.42
CA LYS A 684 -19.03 16.07 -6.28
C LYS A 684 -18.64 15.87 -7.75
N ARG A 685 -19.49 15.16 -8.50
CA ARG A 685 -19.35 15.03 -9.95
C ARG A 685 -20.32 15.99 -10.64
N ILE A 686 -19.81 16.81 -11.55
CA ILE A 686 -20.60 17.76 -12.36
C ILE A 686 -20.15 17.57 -13.81
N ASN A 687 -21.04 17.06 -14.65
CA ASN A 687 -20.71 16.66 -16.03
C ASN A 687 -19.49 15.70 -16.03
N SER A 688 -18.44 16.02 -16.79
CA SER A 688 -17.17 15.28 -16.83
C SER A 688 -16.14 15.72 -15.77
N TYR A 689 -16.47 16.69 -14.91
CA TYR A 689 -15.61 17.17 -13.84
C TYR A 689 -15.90 16.45 -12.52
N LYS A 690 -14.83 16.03 -11.84
CA LYS A 690 -14.89 15.61 -10.43
C LYS A 690 -14.22 16.68 -9.59
N ILE A 691 -14.99 17.26 -8.68
CA ILE A 691 -14.56 18.25 -7.70
C ILE A 691 -14.44 17.55 -6.36
N THR A 692 -13.32 17.73 -5.69
CA THR A 692 -13.01 17.07 -4.44
C THR A 692 -12.55 18.10 -3.42
N GLY A 693 -13.34 18.35 -2.38
CA GLY A 693 -12.97 19.17 -1.24
C GLY A 693 -12.60 18.30 -0.04
N ILE A 694 -11.58 18.69 0.71
CA ILE A 694 -11.21 18.05 1.97
C ILE A 694 -10.83 19.11 3.00
N ILE A 695 -11.32 18.94 4.22
CA ILE A 695 -10.89 19.66 5.42
C ILE A 695 -10.29 18.62 6.35
N ARG A 696 -9.00 18.75 6.66
CA ARG A 696 -8.29 17.86 7.58
C ARG A 696 -8.21 18.51 8.94
N ASN A 697 -8.24 17.70 9.98
CA ASN A 697 -8.20 18.17 11.37
C ASN A 697 -9.29 19.22 11.63
N ILE A 698 -10.56 18.84 11.42
CA ILE A 698 -11.71 19.78 11.45
C ILE A 698 -11.87 20.49 12.79
N PHE A 699 -11.33 19.94 13.88
CA PHE A 699 -11.37 20.53 15.22
C PHE A 699 -10.13 21.38 15.53
N ASP A 700 -9.18 21.49 14.60
CA ASP A 700 -7.93 22.22 14.79
C ASP A 700 -7.12 21.72 16.00
N THR A 701 -7.14 20.40 16.23
CA THR A 701 -6.40 19.76 17.32
C THR A 701 -4.90 19.98 17.12
N GLU A 702 -4.21 20.52 18.11
CA GLU A 702 -2.75 20.55 18.13
C GLU A 702 -2.19 19.16 18.43
N TYR A 703 -1.25 18.68 17.63
CA TYR A 703 -0.68 17.36 17.82
C TYR A 703 0.73 17.24 17.24
N VAL A 704 1.44 16.22 17.70
CA VAL A 704 2.77 15.83 17.21
C VAL A 704 2.77 14.34 16.88
N LEU A 705 3.57 13.93 15.88
CA LEU A 705 3.80 12.50 15.59
C LEU A 705 5.16 12.00 16.12
N ILE A 706 6.07 12.95 16.31
CA ILE A 706 7.44 12.82 16.78
C ILE A 706 7.72 14.00 17.71
N GLN A 707 8.65 13.88 18.66
CA GLN A 707 8.87 14.92 19.68
C GLN A 707 9.15 16.29 19.07
N HIS A 708 8.59 17.34 19.68
CA HIS A 708 8.85 18.74 19.34
C HIS A 708 8.69 19.07 17.84
N TYR A 709 7.79 18.37 17.14
CA TYR A 709 7.51 18.55 15.72
C TYR A 709 6.00 18.75 15.53
N PRO A 710 5.52 20.00 15.66
CA PRO A 710 4.10 20.31 15.51
C PRO A 710 3.62 19.97 14.11
N MET A 711 2.53 19.22 14.04
CA MET A 711 1.84 18.92 12.79
C MET A 711 0.88 20.07 12.42
N PRO A 712 0.47 20.17 11.15
CA PRO A 712 -0.49 21.20 10.76
C PRO A 712 -1.79 21.10 11.58
N GLY A 713 -2.34 22.27 11.95
CA GLY A 713 -3.70 22.39 12.44
C GLY A 713 -4.73 22.09 11.34
N ARG A 714 -5.85 22.80 11.34
CA ARG A 714 -6.90 22.67 10.34
C ARG A 714 -6.39 23.10 8.98
N THR A 715 -6.53 22.21 8.00
CA THR A 715 -6.15 22.51 6.61
C THR A 715 -7.28 22.16 5.66
N TRP A 716 -7.35 22.86 4.54
CA TRP A 716 -8.30 22.59 3.48
C TRP A 716 -7.59 22.43 2.14
N GLN A 717 -8.22 21.67 1.24
CA GLN A 717 -7.75 21.50 -0.13
C GLN A 717 -8.94 21.22 -1.05
N ILE A 718 -8.91 21.82 -2.24
CA ILE A 718 -9.88 21.58 -3.31
C ILE A 718 -9.12 21.10 -4.54
N ASN A 719 -9.55 19.98 -5.12
CA ASN A 719 -9.00 19.42 -6.34
C ASN A 719 -10.08 19.32 -7.42
N PHE A 720 -9.70 19.61 -8.65
CA PHE A 720 -10.49 19.47 -9.86
C PHE A 720 -9.81 18.45 -10.75
N SER A 721 -10.53 17.41 -11.16
CA SER A 721 -10.03 16.41 -12.09
C SER A 721 -10.99 16.23 -13.25
N LYS A 722 -10.46 16.09 -14.46
CA LYS A 722 -11.24 15.76 -15.67
C LYS A 722 -10.56 14.69 -16.49
N GLN A 723 -11.37 13.84 -17.10
CA GLN A 723 -10.95 12.87 -18.10
C GLN A 723 -11.47 13.30 -19.46
N LEU A 724 -10.59 13.30 -20.46
CA LEU A 724 -10.88 13.57 -21.87
C LEU A 724 -10.55 12.29 -22.64
N ASN A 725 -11.54 11.77 -23.36
CA ASN A 725 -11.42 10.57 -24.20
C ASN A 725 -11.28 10.94 -25.67
#